data_AF-A0A8B7ZQ48-F1
#
_entry.id   AF-A0A8B7ZQ48-F1
#
_cell.length_a   1.000
_cell.length_b   1.000
_cell.length_c   1.000
_cell.angle_alpha   90.00
_cell.angle_beta   90.00
_cell.angle_gamma   90.00
#
_symmetry.space_group_name_H-M   'P 1'
#
loop_
_entity.id
_entity.type
_entity.pdbx_description
1 polymer ?
#
loop_
_entity_poly.entity_id
_entity_poly.type
_entity_poly.pdbx_seq_one_letter_code
_entity_poly.pdbx_strand_id
1 'polypeptide(L)'
;MGSTCSFGSAAVQDQEEEVVRWRGHVLYGNGLDGSSPTLSRKSSRQRQLSADIKAMYTSRNTVTLTLLHFNDVYNVEPREWEPVGGAARFATVVKGFLDESPLVFFSGDALNPSILSNVTRGQHMVPILNALKVNTAVYGNHDFDFGVDELEDIVRDTNFPWMISNVIDNFTGQPLADGLVTRTVTCQGKKIGLIGLVEEEWLVTLATIDREDLTYLDFVEQGAKLAQELKQQGMDYVIALTHMRMPNDVRLAENVDDIDLILGGHDHDYEVMEVNGKYIVKSGTDFRTLSRLELTFTDFYQTSVEVERIDITSEIPEDEEVKEIVGTYQKILGKELEGTLGNIEVDLDARFASIRTQETNLGNFVTDIMLATSSADVALLNSGTFRSDMVHPAGNFKKKDLMCLLPIVDSLIVLQLTGMQLWQALENGVSQHPKKDGRFPQVGGMKFGFDPDAPPGCRVDPYSISVGGQPLSPSKVYRLCTKDYVAEGKDGYDVLRTCKHLSSVEEGPVLSTIVQNHFLSVRIVKGLKPCRSGHRQSLISLNRRHSLMRQASLDMAERAQCIIAPHVEGRIFHLTQEERHRLEDHQSQFLQAYKDELEIRLTDTNNTHIHHTATSTYHRTLTTPIPEVVISNTTPDSLVEDEDEIATPSSSFVAIYDDDEMRCMWTAVKQDDVQEVQRLHQEQYVNLNFMYEQTSALHVAAEHSSLRVAGYLLQEAKMDPDIREAQFKNTPLMIAAMKGDVAMAELLICNAASLDAINQEGKCAKEFLSEVSSSQLASLLTAPGDASEDTAASKNGAVL
;
A
#
# COMPACT_ATOMS: atom_id res chain seq x y z
N MET A 1 -32.74 11.91 84.39
CA MET A 1 -33.63 11.17 83.47
C MET A 1 -32.72 10.76 82.32
N GLY A 2 -32.09 9.59 82.33
CA GLY A 2 -32.68 8.24 82.39
C GLY A 2 -33.00 7.81 80.95
N SER A 3 -32.58 6.68 80.40
CA SER A 3 -32.21 5.39 81.02
C SER A 3 -31.51 4.50 79.95
N THR A 4 -30.35 3.89 80.21
CA THR A 4 -30.08 2.44 80.52
C THR A 4 -30.00 1.50 79.30
N CYS A 5 -28.82 0.92 78.98
CA CYS A 5 -28.22 -0.37 79.44
C CYS A 5 -28.78 -1.61 78.70
N SER A 6 -28.06 -2.70 78.36
CA SER A 6 -26.67 -3.17 78.55
C SER A 6 -26.47 -4.56 77.88
N PHE A 7 -25.27 -4.80 77.31
CA PHE A 7 -24.42 -6.01 77.31
C PHE A 7 -24.93 -7.45 77.00
N GLY A 8 -24.12 -8.15 76.18
CA GLY A 8 -24.05 -9.63 76.11
C GLY A 8 -23.06 -10.17 75.04
N SER A 9 -21.85 -10.52 75.48
CA SER A 9 -20.71 -11.09 74.73
C SER A 9 -20.97 -12.49 74.14
N ALA A 10 -20.48 -12.76 72.92
CA ALA A 10 -19.85 -14.04 72.56
C ALA A 10 -19.01 -13.91 71.27
N ALA A 11 -17.71 -14.22 71.39
CA ALA A 11 -16.77 -14.34 70.28
C ALA A 11 -17.04 -15.63 69.50
N VAL A 12 -17.05 -15.53 68.17
CA VAL A 12 -16.84 -16.66 67.25
C VAL A 12 -15.89 -16.16 66.17
N GLN A 13 -14.64 -16.59 66.28
CA GLN A 13 -13.63 -16.44 65.24
C GLN A 13 -13.69 -17.68 64.35
N ASP A 14 -13.71 -17.42 63.06
CA ASP A 14 -13.72 -18.37 61.96
C ASP A 14 -12.56 -19.37 62.03
N GLN A 15 -12.88 -20.63 61.75
CA GLN A 15 -11.90 -21.68 61.50
C GLN A 15 -11.53 -21.67 60.01
N GLU A 16 -10.44 -20.98 59.68
CA GLU A 16 -9.72 -21.16 58.43
C GLU A 16 -8.56 -22.16 58.63
N GLU A 17 -8.65 -23.23 57.84
CA GLU A 17 -7.61 -23.89 57.05
C GLU A 17 -6.22 -24.18 57.64
N GLU A 18 -5.91 -25.48 57.62
CA GLU A 18 -4.61 -26.09 57.91
C GLU A 18 -3.49 -25.54 57.02
N VAL A 19 -2.70 -24.62 57.57
CA VAL A 19 -1.38 -24.26 57.04
C VAL A 19 -0.39 -25.40 57.30
N VAL A 20 -0.15 -26.23 56.28
CA VAL A 20 0.96 -27.19 56.27
C VAL A 20 2.29 -26.44 56.14
N ARG A 21 2.94 -26.22 57.28
CA ARG A 21 4.32 -25.72 57.37
C ARG A 21 5.31 -26.71 56.75
N TRP A 22 5.88 -26.35 55.60
CA TRP A 22 7.14 -26.93 55.13
C TRP A 22 8.31 -26.32 55.92
N ARG A 23 8.90 -27.10 56.84
CA ARG A 23 10.24 -26.85 57.39
C ARG A 23 11.19 -27.88 56.82
N GLY A 24 11.97 -27.50 55.82
CA GLY A 24 13.12 -28.26 55.32
C GLY A 24 14.42 -27.55 55.68
N HIS A 25 15.05 -27.99 56.77
CA HIS A 25 16.41 -27.57 57.15
C HIS A 25 17.42 -28.04 56.10
N VAL A 26 18.23 -27.12 55.58
CA VAL A 26 19.44 -27.42 54.83
C VAL A 26 20.53 -27.82 55.81
N LEU A 27 20.99 -29.07 55.75
CA LEU A 27 22.23 -29.52 56.36
C LEU A 27 23.14 -30.07 55.27
N TYR A 28 24.28 -29.41 55.10
CA TYR A 28 25.43 -29.90 54.34
C TYR A 28 26.00 -31.14 55.04
N GLY A 29 26.21 -32.22 54.27
CA GLY A 29 26.89 -33.43 54.74
C GLY A 29 27.44 -34.23 53.56
N ASN A 30 28.77 -34.29 53.47
CA ASN A 30 29.53 -35.04 52.48
C ASN A 30 29.41 -36.57 52.66
N GLY A 31 29.32 -37.29 51.55
CA GLY A 31 30.02 -38.56 51.29
C GLY A 31 29.42 -39.86 51.82
N LEU A 32 29.03 -40.75 50.89
CA LEU A 32 29.57 -42.12 50.66
C LEU A 32 28.50 -43.08 50.08
N ASP A 33 29.00 -43.96 49.21
CA ASP A 33 28.31 -44.94 48.35
C ASP A 33 27.32 -45.89 49.05
N GLY A 34 26.29 -46.32 48.31
CA GLY A 34 25.42 -47.42 48.70
C GLY A 34 24.26 -47.68 47.73
N SER A 35 24.49 -48.54 46.74
CA SER A 35 23.53 -49.04 45.75
C SER A 35 22.26 -49.67 46.36
N SER A 36 21.07 -49.23 45.93
CA SER A 36 19.82 -50.02 46.04
C SER A 36 18.83 -49.67 44.90
N PRO A 37 18.42 -50.62 44.04
CA PRO A 37 17.61 -50.33 42.84
C PRO A 37 16.09 -50.24 43.08
N THR A 38 15.62 -50.15 44.32
CA THR A 38 14.18 -50.22 44.64
C THR A 38 13.50 -48.87 44.89
N LEU A 39 14.25 -47.77 45.01
CA LEU A 39 13.71 -46.41 45.23
C LEU A 39 13.47 -45.61 43.93
N SER A 40 14.15 -45.96 42.82
CA SER A 40 14.02 -45.27 41.52
C SER A 40 12.70 -45.59 40.79
N ARG A 41 12.15 -46.81 40.96
CA ARG A 41 10.88 -47.21 40.32
C ARG A 41 9.63 -46.63 41.00
N LYS A 42 9.70 -46.28 42.28
CA LYS A 42 8.56 -45.67 43.00
C LYS A 42 8.45 -44.18 42.69
N SER A 43 9.57 -43.46 42.56
CA SER A 43 9.57 -42.02 42.24
C SER A 43 9.19 -41.74 40.78
N SER A 44 9.60 -42.59 39.83
CA SER A 44 9.17 -42.48 38.43
C SER A 44 7.68 -42.79 38.26
N ARG A 45 7.18 -43.84 38.92
CA ARG A 45 5.75 -44.18 38.90
C ARG A 45 4.89 -43.14 39.59
N GLN A 46 5.38 -42.46 40.62
CA GLN A 46 4.67 -41.39 41.32
C GLN A 46 4.70 -40.06 40.55
N ARG A 47 5.78 -39.77 39.80
CA ARG A 47 5.83 -38.67 38.82
C ARG A 47 4.93 -38.93 37.61
N GLN A 48 4.92 -40.16 37.10
CA GLN A 48 4.03 -40.59 36.03
C GLN A 48 2.57 -40.50 36.49
N LEU A 49 2.23 -41.06 37.66
CA LEU A 49 0.87 -40.97 38.21
C LEU A 49 0.46 -39.51 38.50
N SER A 50 1.39 -38.65 38.92
CA SER A 50 1.14 -37.21 39.08
C SER A 50 0.92 -36.50 37.74
N ALA A 51 1.64 -36.89 36.69
CA ALA A 51 1.48 -36.36 35.34
C ALA A 51 0.18 -36.88 34.70
N ASP A 52 -0.17 -38.15 34.91
CA ASP A 52 -1.39 -38.79 34.43
C ASP A 52 -2.62 -38.25 35.16
N ILE A 53 -2.52 -37.98 36.48
CA ILE A 53 -3.56 -37.30 37.26
C ILE A 53 -3.68 -35.83 36.84
N LYS A 54 -2.56 -35.12 36.63
CA LYS A 54 -2.58 -33.75 36.12
C LYS A 54 -3.24 -33.71 34.75
N ALA A 55 -2.85 -34.58 33.81
CA ALA A 55 -3.47 -34.73 32.49
C ALA A 55 -4.96 -35.13 32.55
N MET A 56 -5.36 -36.06 33.44
CA MET A 56 -6.77 -36.41 33.68
C MET A 56 -7.60 -35.27 34.28
N TYR A 57 -7.01 -34.39 35.08
CA TYR A 57 -7.67 -33.20 35.60
C TYR A 57 -7.71 -32.09 34.55
N THR A 58 -6.63 -31.87 33.80
CA THR A 58 -6.57 -30.90 32.70
C THR A 58 -7.58 -31.23 31.59
N SER A 59 -7.81 -32.51 31.29
CA SER A 59 -8.76 -32.96 30.26
C SER A 59 -10.23 -32.91 30.70
N ARG A 60 -10.55 -32.62 31.97
CA ARG A 60 -11.94 -32.65 32.49
C ARG A 60 -12.63 -31.29 32.48
N ASN A 61 -11.89 -30.20 32.29
CA ASN A 61 -12.41 -28.82 32.30
C ASN A 61 -11.81 -27.95 31.17
N THR A 62 -11.37 -28.54 30.08
CA THR A 62 -10.94 -27.78 28.89
C THR A 62 -12.17 -27.30 28.11
N VAL A 63 -12.22 -26.02 27.75
CA VAL A 63 -13.23 -25.49 26.83
C VAL A 63 -12.51 -25.04 25.57
N THR A 64 -12.96 -25.51 24.41
CA THR A 64 -12.35 -25.22 23.12
C THR A 64 -13.35 -24.49 22.23
N LEU A 65 -13.01 -23.28 21.78
CA LEU A 65 -13.81 -22.51 20.84
C LEU A 65 -13.16 -22.53 19.45
N THR A 66 -13.97 -22.72 18.43
CA THR A 66 -13.53 -22.57 17.04
C THR A 66 -13.86 -21.17 16.55
N LEU A 67 -12.86 -20.45 16.05
CA LEU A 67 -13.03 -19.16 15.39
C LEU A 67 -12.68 -19.31 13.92
N LEU A 68 -13.45 -18.68 13.04
CA LEU A 68 -13.17 -18.62 11.61
C LEU A 68 -12.96 -17.15 11.24
N HIS A 69 -11.85 -16.83 10.57
CA HIS A 69 -11.50 -15.45 10.24
C HIS A 69 -11.18 -15.28 8.76
N PHE A 70 -11.72 -14.22 8.17
CA PHE A 70 -11.39 -13.76 6.81
C PHE A 70 -11.49 -12.22 6.70
N ASN A 71 -10.93 -11.66 5.63
CA ASN A 71 -10.82 -10.22 5.38
C ASN A 71 -10.69 -9.98 3.86
N ASP A 72 -10.95 -8.74 3.42
CA ASP A 72 -10.65 -8.22 2.07
C ASP A 72 -11.21 -9.12 0.95
N VAL A 73 -12.54 -9.14 0.78
CA VAL A 73 -13.23 -10.03 -0.15
C VAL A 73 -13.95 -9.28 -1.25
N TYR A 74 -13.29 -9.08 -2.37
CA TYR A 74 -13.78 -8.24 -3.45
C TYR A 74 -14.42 -9.06 -4.58
N ASN A 75 -13.70 -10.09 -5.03
CA ASN A 75 -14.09 -10.93 -6.15
C ASN A 75 -14.80 -12.19 -5.65
N VAL A 76 -16.06 -12.35 -6.04
CA VAL A 76 -16.88 -13.51 -5.66
C VAL A 76 -16.64 -14.74 -6.55
N GLU A 77 -16.01 -14.53 -7.70
CA GLU A 77 -15.69 -15.56 -8.69
C GLU A 77 -14.33 -16.20 -8.39
N PRO A 78 -14.14 -17.49 -8.72
CA PRO A 78 -12.82 -18.09 -8.65
C PRO A 78 -11.89 -17.53 -9.74
N ARG A 79 -10.59 -17.47 -9.44
CA ARG A 79 -9.54 -17.18 -10.43
C ARG A 79 -9.08 -18.46 -11.15
N GLU A 80 -8.23 -18.29 -12.17
CA GLU A 80 -7.76 -19.40 -13.01
C GLU A 80 -6.64 -20.26 -12.39
N TRP A 81 -6.01 -19.81 -11.29
CA TRP A 81 -4.89 -20.51 -10.64
C TRP A 81 -5.07 -20.68 -9.13
N GLU A 82 -4.38 -21.68 -8.55
CA GLU A 82 -4.53 -22.03 -7.14
C GLU A 82 -3.86 -21.04 -6.17
N PRO A 83 -4.38 -20.87 -4.94
CA PRO A 83 -5.75 -21.19 -4.54
C PRO A 83 -6.78 -20.42 -5.37
N VAL A 84 -7.77 -21.10 -5.95
CA VAL A 84 -8.73 -20.47 -6.88
C VAL A 84 -9.71 -19.53 -6.16
N GLY A 85 -9.97 -19.72 -4.87
CA GLY A 85 -10.91 -18.92 -4.11
C GLY A 85 -12.36 -19.07 -4.57
N GLY A 86 -13.08 -17.94 -4.58
CA GLY A 86 -14.49 -17.86 -4.96
C GLY A 86 -15.45 -18.13 -3.79
N ALA A 87 -16.47 -17.29 -3.69
CA ALA A 87 -17.40 -17.26 -2.56
C ALA A 87 -18.14 -18.59 -2.36
N ALA A 88 -18.48 -19.30 -3.44
CA ALA A 88 -19.21 -20.56 -3.34
C ALA A 88 -18.38 -21.71 -2.73
N ARG A 89 -17.10 -21.83 -3.06
CA ARG A 89 -16.22 -22.85 -2.44
C ARG A 89 -15.86 -22.47 -1.03
N PHE A 90 -15.59 -21.19 -0.79
CA PHE A 90 -15.35 -20.66 0.55
C PHE A 90 -16.53 -20.95 1.48
N ALA A 91 -17.76 -20.76 1.00
CA ALA A 91 -18.97 -21.10 1.75
C ALA A 91 -19.05 -22.58 2.11
N THR A 92 -18.66 -23.50 1.23
CA THR A 92 -18.57 -24.93 1.55
C THR A 92 -17.65 -25.19 2.74
N VAL A 93 -16.47 -24.56 2.75
CA VAL A 93 -15.49 -24.72 3.84
C VAL A 93 -16.05 -24.17 5.15
N VAL A 94 -16.57 -22.94 5.15
CA VAL A 94 -17.16 -22.34 6.36
C VAL A 94 -18.33 -23.18 6.87
N LYS A 95 -19.22 -23.63 5.97
CA LYS A 95 -20.37 -24.47 6.33
C LYS A 95 -19.93 -25.84 6.88
N GLY A 96 -18.79 -26.36 6.46
CA GLY A 96 -18.19 -27.60 6.96
C GLY A 96 -17.83 -27.58 8.44
N PHE A 97 -17.61 -26.39 9.01
CA PHE A 97 -17.29 -26.22 10.43
C PHE A 97 -18.50 -25.87 11.30
N LEU A 98 -19.71 -25.73 10.75
CA LEU A 98 -20.87 -25.26 11.53
C LEU A 98 -21.26 -26.18 12.70
N ASP A 99 -20.94 -27.47 12.62
CA ASP A 99 -21.16 -28.42 13.71
C ASP A 99 -20.30 -28.11 14.96
N GLU A 100 -19.19 -27.36 14.81
CA GLU A 100 -18.37 -26.88 15.92
C GLU A 100 -18.94 -25.62 16.58
N SER A 101 -20.06 -25.09 16.08
CA SER A 101 -20.65 -23.79 16.48
C SER A 101 -19.61 -22.65 16.45
N PRO A 102 -18.93 -22.41 15.31
CA PRO A 102 -17.82 -21.49 15.23
C PRO A 102 -18.27 -20.03 15.34
N LEU A 103 -17.39 -19.16 15.85
CA LEU A 103 -17.55 -17.72 15.72
C LEU A 103 -16.86 -17.26 14.44
N VAL A 104 -17.64 -16.78 13.48
CA VAL A 104 -17.13 -16.28 12.19
C VAL A 104 -16.91 -14.77 12.27
N PHE A 105 -15.67 -14.32 12.07
CA PHE A 105 -15.28 -12.92 12.11
C PHE A 105 -14.82 -12.45 10.73
N PHE A 106 -15.21 -11.23 10.37
CA PHE A 106 -14.86 -10.62 9.09
C PHE A 106 -14.18 -9.27 9.31
N SER A 107 -12.96 -9.11 8.82
CA SER A 107 -12.18 -7.88 9.02
C SER A 107 -12.27 -6.91 7.85
N GLY A 108 -13.49 -6.61 7.41
CA GLY A 108 -13.80 -5.50 6.50
C GLY A 108 -13.41 -5.72 5.04
N ASP A 109 -13.79 -4.73 4.22
CA ASP A 109 -13.51 -4.66 2.78
C ASP A 109 -14.23 -5.73 1.97
N ALA A 110 -15.56 -5.62 1.91
CA ALA A 110 -16.40 -6.47 1.05
C ALA A 110 -16.94 -5.72 -0.17
N LEU A 111 -17.12 -4.41 -0.08
CA LEU A 111 -18.04 -3.74 -0.99
C LEU A 111 -17.44 -3.23 -2.29
N ASN A 112 -16.14 -2.99 -2.40
CA ASN A 112 -15.44 -2.49 -3.60
C ASN A 112 -13.98 -2.99 -3.57
N PRO A 113 -13.22 -3.23 -4.67
CA PRO A 113 -13.33 -2.67 -6.04
C PRO A 113 -13.74 -3.61 -7.19
N SER A 114 -14.52 -4.67 -6.97
CA SER A 114 -14.87 -5.59 -8.07
C SER A 114 -15.72 -4.99 -9.20
N ILE A 115 -15.75 -5.67 -10.36
CA ILE A 115 -16.65 -5.27 -11.46
C ILE A 115 -18.11 -5.35 -11.00
N LEU A 116 -18.43 -6.38 -10.22
CA LEU A 116 -19.78 -6.59 -9.72
C LEU A 116 -20.16 -5.50 -8.71
N SER A 117 -19.24 -5.09 -7.82
CA SER A 117 -19.51 -3.96 -6.93
C SER A 117 -19.75 -2.66 -7.69
N ASN A 118 -18.98 -2.38 -8.74
CA ASN A 118 -19.16 -1.17 -9.54
C ASN A 118 -20.56 -1.08 -10.15
N VAL A 119 -21.18 -2.21 -10.47
CA VAL A 119 -22.54 -2.25 -11.04
C VAL A 119 -23.62 -2.31 -9.97
N THR A 120 -23.44 -3.13 -8.93
CA THR A 120 -24.47 -3.34 -7.89
C THR A 120 -24.31 -2.40 -6.69
N ARG A 121 -23.24 -1.60 -6.64
CA ARG A 121 -22.85 -0.77 -5.48
C ARG A 121 -22.73 -1.61 -4.20
N GLY A 122 -22.00 -2.72 -4.26
CA GLY A 122 -21.80 -3.63 -3.10
C GLY A 122 -22.96 -4.58 -2.74
N GLN A 123 -24.18 -4.32 -3.22
CA GLN A 123 -25.39 -5.09 -2.84
C GLN A 123 -25.33 -6.61 -3.10
N HIS A 124 -24.47 -7.07 -4.00
CA HIS A 124 -24.28 -8.49 -4.26
C HIS A 124 -23.65 -9.24 -3.07
N MET A 125 -22.98 -8.54 -2.16
CA MET A 125 -22.26 -9.17 -1.04
C MET A 125 -23.15 -9.53 0.14
N VAL A 126 -24.25 -8.81 0.33
CA VAL A 126 -25.20 -9.04 1.42
C VAL A 126 -25.65 -10.51 1.52
N PRO A 127 -26.22 -11.14 0.47
CA PRO A 127 -26.68 -12.52 0.57
C PRO A 127 -25.53 -13.52 0.78
N ILE A 128 -24.33 -13.23 0.27
CA ILE A 128 -23.15 -14.08 0.42
C ILE A 128 -22.66 -14.05 1.87
N LEU A 129 -22.43 -12.87 2.43
CA LEU A 129 -21.98 -12.73 3.83
C LEU A 129 -23.02 -13.30 4.82
N ASN A 130 -24.31 -13.14 4.52
CA ASN A 130 -25.39 -13.75 5.31
C ASN A 130 -25.37 -15.30 5.25
N ALA A 131 -24.99 -15.89 4.10
CA ALA A 131 -24.86 -17.33 3.94
C ALA A 131 -23.65 -17.89 4.71
N LEU A 132 -22.58 -17.10 4.87
CA LEU A 132 -21.38 -17.45 5.64
C LEU A 132 -21.57 -17.41 7.17
N LYS A 133 -22.73 -16.99 7.66
CA LYS A 133 -23.04 -16.89 9.11
C LYS A 133 -22.02 -16.05 9.87
N VAL A 134 -21.56 -14.95 9.26
CA VAL A 134 -20.69 -13.97 9.91
C VAL A 134 -21.33 -13.55 11.23
N ASN A 135 -20.56 -13.55 12.30
CA ASN A 135 -21.01 -13.25 13.65
C ASN A 135 -20.82 -11.76 13.97
N THR A 136 -19.73 -11.16 13.49
CA THR A 136 -19.37 -9.74 13.65
C THR A 136 -18.35 -9.34 12.58
N ALA A 137 -18.49 -8.12 12.05
CA ALA A 137 -17.53 -7.51 11.14
C ALA A 137 -16.97 -6.19 11.70
N VAL A 138 -15.76 -5.80 11.28
CA VAL A 138 -15.28 -4.41 11.37
C VAL A 138 -15.37 -3.78 9.97
N TYR A 139 -15.61 -2.47 9.89
CA TYR A 139 -15.57 -1.79 8.60
C TYR A 139 -14.13 -1.68 8.07
N GLY A 140 -13.98 -1.87 6.77
CA GLY A 140 -12.78 -1.52 6.02
C GLY A 140 -12.95 -0.24 5.21
N ASN A 141 -11.89 0.16 4.51
CA ASN A 141 -11.89 1.41 3.77
C ASN A 141 -12.81 1.42 2.56
N HIS A 142 -12.81 0.32 1.81
CA HIS A 142 -13.59 0.20 0.59
C HIS A 142 -15.07 -0.04 0.84
N ASP A 143 -15.47 -0.31 2.08
CA ASP A 143 -16.88 -0.38 2.46
C ASP A 143 -17.58 0.99 2.33
N PHE A 144 -16.82 2.09 2.39
CA PHE A 144 -17.34 3.45 2.30
C PHE A 144 -17.32 4.05 0.89
N ASP A 145 -16.75 3.35 -0.09
CA ASP A 145 -16.52 3.89 -1.43
C ASP A 145 -17.80 4.36 -2.14
N PHE A 146 -18.96 3.77 -1.83
CA PHE A 146 -20.25 4.16 -2.42
C PHE A 146 -21.03 5.20 -1.61
N GLY A 147 -20.47 5.65 -0.49
CA GLY A 147 -21.04 6.62 0.45
C GLY A 147 -21.70 6.00 1.67
N VAL A 148 -21.66 6.72 2.80
CA VAL A 148 -22.16 6.28 4.11
C VAL A 148 -23.62 5.85 4.06
N ASP A 149 -24.50 6.62 3.40
CA ASP A 149 -25.92 6.26 3.27
C ASP A 149 -26.14 4.90 2.60
N GLU A 150 -25.32 4.56 1.60
CA GLU A 150 -25.41 3.28 0.90
C GLU A 150 -24.88 2.14 1.77
N LEU A 151 -23.77 2.38 2.48
CA LEU A 151 -23.21 1.44 3.45
C LEU A 151 -24.21 1.13 4.57
N GLU A 152 -24.86 2.13 5.15
CA GLU A 152 -25.91 1.94 6.16
C GLU A 152 -27.08 1.09 5.65
N ASP A 153 -27.47 1.27 4.38
CA ASP A 153 -28.54 0.49 3.76
C ASP A 153 -28.10 -0.98 3.57
N ILE A 154 -26.86 -1.22 3.13
CA ILE A 154 -26.26 -2.56 3.02
C ILE A 154 -26.15 -3.25 4.38
N VAL A 155 -25.62 -2.56 5.37
CA VAL A 155 -25.42 -3.07 6.74
C VAL A 155 -26.76 -3.49 7.35
N ARG A 156 -27.83 -2.73 7.10
CA ARG A 156 -29.19 -3.07 7.56
C ARG A 156 -29.71 -4.38 6.97
N ASP A 157 -29.28 -4.74 5.77
CA ASP A 157 -29.67 -5.97 5.09
C ASP A 157 -28.75 -7.17 5.46
N THR A 158 -27.65 -6.92 6.19
CA THR A 158 -26.84 -7.99 6.80
C THR A 158 -27.42 -8.47 8.14
N ASN A 159 -27.25 -9.75 8.45
CA ASN A 159 -27.79 -10.39 9.65
C ASN A 159 -26.84 -10.32 10.87
N PHE A 160 -25.78 -9.53 10.77
CA PHE A 160 -24.73 -9.39 11.77
C PHE A 160 -24.31 -7.93 11.89
N PRO A 161 -23.81 -7.50 13.05
CA PRO A 161 -23.40 -6.11 13.20
C PRO A 161 -22.00 -5.87 12.65
N TRP A 162 -21.79 -4.61 12.30
CA TRP A 162 -20.51 -4.05 11.93
C TRP A 162 -19.99 -3.12 13.02
N MET A 163 -18.67 -3.01 13.14
CA MET A 163 -17.99 -2.31 14.23
C MET A 163 -17.04 -1.24 13.70
N ILE A 164 -16.95 -0.14 14.44
CA ILE A 164 -15.87 0.86 14.36
C ILE A 164 -15.90 1.65 15.66
N SER A 165 -14.79 1.62 16.39
CA SER A 165 -14.78 2.06 17.80
C SER A 165 -14.00 3.35 18.01
N ASN A 166 -13.25 3.78 16.99
CA ASN A 166 -12.26 4.85 17.09
C ASN A 166 -12.40 5.93 16.00
N VAL A 167 -13.54 5.93 15.28
CA VAL A 167 -13.89 7.00 14.33
C VAL A 167 -15.29 7.51 14.65
N ILE A 168 -15.38 8.78 15.04
CA ILE A 168 -16.63 9.44 15.40
C ILE A 168 -17.03 10.39 14.27
N ASP A 169 -18.29 10.29 13.85
CA ASP A 169 -18.89 11.22 12.90
C ASP A 169 -19.27 12.52 13.62
N ASN A 170 -18.72 13.65 13.18
CA ASN A 170 -18.97 14.95 13.80
C ASN A 170 -20.40 15.47 13.56
N PHE A 171 -21.13 14.95 12.56
CA PHE A 171 -22.54 15.29 12.35
C PHE A 171 -23.46 14.65 13.39
N THR A 172 -23.21 13.39 13.75
CA THR A 172 -24.07 12.61 14.65
C THR A 172 -23.56 12.55 16.09
N GLY A 173 -22.24 12.75 16.28
CA GLY A 173 -21.54 12.50 17.54
C GLY A 173 -21.51 11.02 17.93
N GLN A 174 -21.80 10.12 16.99
CA GLN A 174 -21.79 8.66 17.14
C GLN A 174 -20.66 8.06 16.30
N PRO A 175 -20.32 6.76 16.48
CA PRO A 175 -19.41 6.09 15.58
C PRO A 175 -19.86 6.19 14.12
N LEU A 176 -18.90 6.30 13.22
CA LEU A 176 -19.16 6.43 11.79
C LEU A 176 -20.04 5.27 11.26
N ALA A 177 -21.01 5.61 10.39
CA ALA A 177 -21.98 4.67 9.79
C ALA A 177 -22.77 3.82 10.80
N ASP A 178 -23.08 4.37 11.97
CA ASP A 178 -23.79 3.68 13.07
C ASP A 178 -23.10 2.38 13.54
N GLY A 179 -21.77 2.27 13.35
CA GLY A 179 -21.03 1.09 13.77
C GLY A 179 -21.03 0.88 15.29
N LEU A 180 -21.00 -0.38 15.72
CA LEU A 180 -20.92 -0.69 17.14
C LEU A 180 -19.52 -0.43 17.70
N VAL A 181 -19.46 0.20 18.88
CA VAL A 181 -18.21 0.47 19.60
C VAL A 181 -17.63 -0.80 20.24
N THR A 182 -18.47 -1.62 20.88
CA THR A 182 -18.06 -2.91 21.44
C THR A 182 -19.18 -3.93 21.26
N ARG A 183 -18.82 -5.21 21.29
CA ARG A 183 -19.80 -6.31 21.28
C ARG A 183 -19.33 -7.41 22.21
N THR A 184 -20.27 -8.05 22.89
CA THR A 184 -19.98 -9.22 23.73
C THR A 184 -20.68 -10.44 23.16
N VAL A 185 -19.99 -11.57 23.19
CA VAL A 185 -20.47 -12.85 22.68
C VAL A 185 -20.21 -13.91 23.74
N THR A 186 -21.19 -14.77 24.02
CA THR A 186 -20.99 -15.93 24.90
C THR A 186 -21.02 -17.19 24.06
N CYS A 187 -19.92 -17.95 24.06
CA CYS A 187 -19.81 -19.22 23.34
C CYS A 187 -19.28 -20.30 24.30
N GLN A 188 -19.96 -21.45 24.36
CA GLN A 188 -19.63 -22.56 25.27
C GLN A 188 -19.35 -22.15 26.73
N GLY A 189 -20.09 -21.14 27.24
CA GLY A 189 -19.94 -20.62 28.61
C GLY A 189 -18.78 -19.63 28.82
N LYS A 190 -17.99 -19.33 27.78
CA LYS A 190 -16.96 -18.29 27.78
C LYS A 190 -17.48 -16.99 27.20
N LYS A 191 -17.13 -15.87 27.81
CA LYS A 191 -17.53 -14.52 27.41
C LYS A 191 -16.39 -13.85 26.65
N ILE A 192 -16.64 -13.48 25.40
CA ILE A 192 -15.69 -12.87 24.49
C ILE A 192 -16.12 -11.42 24.26
N GLY A 193 -15.22 -10.47 24.53
CA GLY A 193 -15.36 -9.07 24.19
C GLY A 193 -14.75 -8.77 22.82
N LEU A 194 -15.41 -7.94 22.03
CA LEU A 194 -14.98 -7.54 20.69
C LEU A 194 -14.84 -6.02 20.63
N ILE A 195 -13.81 -5.56 19.93
CA ILE A 195 -13.52 -4.16 19.63
C ILE A 195 -13.21 -4.05 18.12
N GLY A 196 -13.76 -3.06 17.43
CA GLY A 196 -13.45 -2.79 16.02
C GLY A 196 -12.55 -1.58 15.85
N LEU A 197 -11.33 -1.70 15.33
CA LEU A 197 -10.37 -0.60 15.23
C LEU A 197 -9.85 -0.42 13.81
N VAL A 198 -9.57 0.83 13.45
CA VAL A 198 -9.08 1.22 12.12
C VAL A 198 -7.95 2.24 12.21
N GLU A 199 -7.14 2.36 11.17
CA GLU A 199 -6.01 3.29 11.13
C GLU A 199 -6.41 4.70 10.66
N GLU A 200 -5.59 5.70 10.95
CA GLU A 200 -5.91 7.10 10.63
C GLU A 200 -5.74 7.39 9.13
N GLU A 201 -4.72 6.78 8.54
CA GLU A 201 -4.28 6.96 7.16
C GLU A 201 -5.40 6.63 6.16
N TRP A 202 -6.23 5.64 6.49
CA TRP A 202 -7.43 5.34 5.73
C TRP A 202 -8.35 6.58 5.57
N LEU A 203 -8.55 7.38 6.62
CA LEU A 203 -9.60 8.41 6.60
C LEU A 203 -9.39 9.48 5.52
N VAL A 204 -8.14 9.72 5.11
CA VAL A 204 -7.84 10.70 4.06
C VAL A 204 -8.13 10.18 2.65
N THR A 205 -8.44 8.89 2.50
CA THR A 205 -8.65 8.26 1.20
C THR A 205 -10.12 8.02 0.86
N LEU A 206 -11.00 8.30 1.82
CA LEU A 206 -12.44 8.23 1.69
C LEU A 206 -12.99 9.31 0.74
N ALA A 207 -13.28 8.92 -0.50
CA ALA A 207 -13.79 9.84 -1.53
C ALA A 207 -15.10 10.55 -1.18
N THR A 208 -15.91 9.97 -0.29
CA THR A 208 -17.25 10.47 0.03
C THR A 208 -17.37 11.15 1.39
N ILE A 209 -16.28 11.20 2.17
CA ILE A 209 -16.26 11.73 3.53
C ILE A 209 -15.09 12.70 3.65
N ASP A 210 -15.36 13.92 4.06
CA ASP A 210 -14.30 14.89 4.33
C ASP A 210 -13.64 14.58 5.69
N ARG A 211 -12.30 14.55 5.75
CA ARG A 211 -11.54 14.19 6.97
C ARG A 211 -11.87 15.10 8.15
N GLU A 212 -12.21 16.35 7.89
CA GLU A 212 -12.60 17.36 8.89
C GLU A 212 -13.97 17.07 9.54
N ASP A 213 -14.82 16.27 8.89
CA ASP A 213 -16.11 15.84 9.41
C ASP A 213 -15.99 14.62 10.33
N LEU A 214 -14.76 14.11 10.55
CA LEU A 214 -14.47 12.98 11.41
C LEU A 214 -13.58 13.37 12.60
N THR A 215 -13.87 12.79 13.76
CA THR A 215 -12.94 12.75 14.89
C THR A 215 -12.32 11.36 14.99
N TYR A 216 -11.02 11.29 14.75
CA TYR A 216 -10.23 10.08 14.92
C TYR A 216 -9.73 9.97 16.36
N LEU A 217 -9.82 8.77 16.93
CA LEU A 217 -9.21 8.40 18.20
C LEU A 217 -8.11 7.38 17.89
N ASP A 218 -6.91 7.59 18.43
CA ASP A 218 -5.80 6.66 18.22
C ASP A 218 -6.21 5.24 18.64
N PHE A 219 -5.94 4.26 17.76
CA PHE A 219 -6.39 2.89 17.94
C PHE A 219 -5.77 2.23 19.19
N VAL A 220 -4.58 2.64 19.62
CA VAL A 220 -3.93 2.12 20.83
C VAL A 220 -4.64 2.67 22.07
N GLU A 221 -4.82 4.00 22.13
CA GLU A 221 -5.47 4.64 23.29
C GLU A 221 -6.91 4.16 23.46
N GLN A 222 -7.67 4.14 22.37
CA GLN A 222 -9.06 3.70 22.38
C GLN A 222 -9.17 2.19 22.60
N GLY A 223 -8.30 1.39 21.98
CA GLY A 223 -8.22 -0.05 22.19
C GLY A 223 -7.93 -0.41 23.65
N ALA A 224 -6.95 0.24 24.28
CA ALA A 224 -6.62 0.03 25.68
C ALA A 224 -7.79 0.35 26.61
N LYS A 225 -8.44 1.50 26.39
CA LYS A 225 -9.61 1.91 27.19
C LYS A 225 -10.74 0.87 27.09
N LEU A 226 -11.14 0.49 25.87
CA LEU A 226 -12.26 -0.42 25.66
C LEU A 226 -11.95 -1.84 26.12
N ALA A 227 -10.72 -2.32 25.92
CA ALA A 227 -10.28 -3.63 26.40
C ALA A 227 -10.33 -3.70 27.93
N GLN A 228 -9.85 -2.66 28.61
CA GLN A 228 -9.93 -2.57 30.07
C GLN A 228 -11.39 -2.57 30.56
N GLU A 229 -12.28 -1.81 29.92
CA GLU A 229 -13.71 -1.80 30.25
C GLU A 229 -14.35 -3.19 30.07
N LEU A 230 -14.01 -3.92 29.00
CA LEU A 230 -14.50 -5.28 28.75
C LEU A 230 -13.96 -6.29 29.78
N LYS A 231 -12.68 -6.21 30.15
CA LYS A 231 -12.11 -7.06 31.22
C LYS A 231 -12.79 -6.77 32.56
N GLN A 232 -13.08 -5.51 32.90
CA GLN A 232 -13.83 -5.14 34.11
C GLN A 232 -15.28 -5.66 34.10
N GLN A 233 -15.89 -5.80 32.92
CA GLN A 233 -17.21 -6.44 32.74
C GLN A 233 -17.15 -7.98 32.85
N GLY A 234 -15.97 -8.55 33.08
CA GLY A 234 -15.75 -9.98 33.28
C GLY A 234 -15.77 -10.78 31.97
N MET A 235 -15.26 -10.20 30.87
CA MET A 235 -14.94 -10.97 29.67
C MET A 235 -13.74 -11.89 29.94
N ASP A 236 -13.84 -13.14 29.50
CA ASP A 236 -12.77 -14.14 29.61
C ASP A 236 -11.66 -13.91 28.56
N TYR A 237 -12.01 -13.30 27.43
CA TYR A 237 -11.11 -13.04 26.30
C TYR A 237 -11.55 -11.80 25.53
N VAL A 238 -10.63 -11.01 25.01
CA VAL A 238 -10.86 -9.78 24.24
C VAL A 238 -10.18 -9.90 22.88
N ILE A 239 -10.96 -9.76 21.81
CA ILE A 239 -10.51 -9.82 20.43
C ILE A 239 -10.67 -8.44 19.79
N ALA A 240 -9.61 -7.93 19.18
CA ALA A 240 -9.69 -6.76 18.31
C ALA A 240 -9.89 -7.24 16.86
N LEU A 241 -10.98 -6.82 16.24
CA LEU A 241 -11.16 -6.88 14.79
C LEU A 241 -10.60 -5.59 14.22
N THR A 242 -9.61 -5.68 13.34
CA THR A 242 -8.89 -4.51 12.84
C THR A 242 -8.93 -4.43 11.33
N HIS A 243 -8.99 -3.21 10.81
CA HIS A 243 -8.75 -2.95 9.39
C HIS A 243 -7.65 -1.90 9.29
N MET A 244 -6.41 -2.39 9.40
CA MET A 244 -5.18 -1.59 9.52
C MET A 244 -4.05 -2.35 8.87
N ARG A 245 -2.97 -1.69 8.45
CA ARG A 245 -1.74 -2.38 8.05
C ARG A 245 -1.05 -3.10 9.21
N MET A 246 -0.27 -4.12 8.87
CA MET A 246 0.47 -4.95 9.83
C MET A 246 1.29 -4.13 10.85
N PRO A 247 2.03 -3.06 10.48
CA PRO A 247 2.76 -2.26 11.47
C PRO A 247 1.87 -1.64 12.55
N ASN A 248 0.63 -1.25 12.20
CA ASN A 248 -0.32 -0.69 13.14
C ASN A 248 -0.96 -1.79 14.02
N ASP A 249 -1.21 -2.97 13.47
CA ASP A 249 -1.61 -4.15 14.27
C ASP A 249 -0.52 -4.56 15.27
N VAL A 250 0.75 -4.56 14.85
CA VAL A 250 1.90 -4.80 15.72
C VAL A 250 1.98 -3.74 16.82
N ARG A 251 1.83 -2.45 16.48
CA ARG A 251 1.81 -1.35 17.46
C ARG A 251 0.68 -1.53 18.48
N LEU A 252 -0.50 -1.98 18.05
CA LEU A 252 -1.61 -2.28 18.95
C LEU A 252 -1.25 -3.43 19.89
N ALA A 253 -0.70 -4.53 19.36
CA ALA A 253 -0.28 -5.67 20.15
C ALA A 253 0.83 -5.33 21.16
N GLU A 254 1.79 -4.47 20.79
CA GLU A 254 2.88 -4.07 21.68
C GLU A 254 2.42 -3.23 22.86
N ASN A 255 1.40 -2.39 22.66
CA ASN A 255 1.04 -1.33 23.60
C ASN A 255 -0.26 -1.58 24.37
N VAL A 256 -1.05 -2.60 24.00
CA VAL A 256 -2.30 -2.94 24.68
C VAL A 256 -2.25 -4.38 25.21
N ASP A 257 -2.04 -4.51 26.52
CA ASP A 257 -1.96 -5.82 27.19
C ASP A 257 -3.32 -6.49 27.40
N ASP A 258 -4.40 -5.71 27.49
CA ASP A 258 -5.75 -6.23 27.75
C ASP A 258 -6.44 -6.82 26.50
N ILE A 259 -5.84 -6.71 25.31
CA ILE A 259 -6.29 -7.37 24.07
C ILE A 259 -5.55 -8.71 23.94
N ASP A 260 -6.26 -9.82 23.76
CA ASP A 260 -5.65 -11.15 23.74
C ASP A 260 -5.40 -11.70 22.32
N LEU A 261 -6.14 -11.20 21.31
CA LEU A 261 -6.04 -11.63 19.91
C LEU A 261 -6.40 -10.48 18.97
N ILE A 262 -5.66 -10.33 17.87
CA ILE A 262 -5.94 -9.39 16.81
C ILE A 262 -6.27 -10.17 15.53
N LEU A 263 -7.41 -9.87 14.94
CA LEU A 263 -7.87 -10.40 13.67
C LEU A 263 -7.97 -9.23 12.69
N GLY A 264 -7.04 -9.16 11.74
CA GLY A 264 -6.82 -7.97 10.90
C GLY A 264 -7.15 -8.15 9.41
N GLY A 265 -7.12 -7.04 8.67
CA GLY A 265 -7.29 -6.97 7.22
C GLY A 265 -6.36 -5.95 6.55
N HIS A 266 -6.78 -5.39 5.42
CA HIS A 266 -6.17 -4.30 4.65
C HIS A 266 -4.93 -4.66 3.81
N ASP A 267 -3.99 -5.48 4.31
CA ASP A 267 -2.74 -5.78 3.58
C ASP A 267 -2.89 -6.83 2.45
N HIS A 268 -4.04 -7.52 2.37
CA HIS A 268 -4.36 -8.59 1.40
C HIS A 268 -3.48 -9.85 1.45
N ASP A 269 -2.42 -9.83 2.25
CA ASP A 269 -1.54 -10.96 2.49
C ASP A 269 -2.08 -11.89 3.58
N TYR A 270 -1.74 -13.18 3.44
CA TYR A 270 -1.95 -14.14 4.52
C TYR A 270 -0.77 -14.09 5.46
N GLU A 271 -0.99 -13.68 6.71
CA GLU A 271 0.07 -13.57 7.69
C GLU A 271 -0.43 -13.92 9.09
N VAL A 272 0.40 -14.66 9.83
CA VAL A 272 0.18 -14.99 11.25
C VAL A 272 1.45 -14.61 12.00
N MET A 273 1.32 -13.70 12.95
CA MET A 273 2.43 -13.19 13.76
C MET A 273 2.08 -13.31 15.24
N GLU A 274 3.09 -13.58 16.08
CA GLU A 274 2.95 -13.51 17.53
C GLU A 274 3.79 -12.35 18.06
N VAL A 275 3.15 -11.41 18.77
CA VAL A 275 3.78 -10.23 19.36
C VAL A 275 3.38 -10.16 20.83
N ASN A 276 4.36 -10.14 21.73
CA ASN A 276 4.12 -10.11 23.18
C ASN A 276 3.11 -11.17 23.68
N GLY A 277 3.17 -12.39 23.12
CA GLY A 277 2.28 -13.49 23.51
C GLY A 277 0.86 -13.40 22.92
N LYS A 278 0.62 -12.49 21.98
CA LYS A 278 -0.68 -12.25 21.34
C LYS A 278 -0.56 -12.55 19.84
N TYR A 279 -1.54 -13.27 19.30
CA TYR A 279 -1.59 -13.55 17.87
C TYR A 279 -2.20 -12.38 17.10
N ILE A 280 -1.62 -12.09 15.94
CA ILE A 280 -2.15 -11.23 14.89
C ILE A 280 -2.38 -12.14 13.68
N VAL A 281 -3.61 -12.18 13.17
CA VAL A 281 -3.99 -13.06 12.05
C VAL A 281 -4.64 -12.25 10.93
N LYS A 282 -4.07 -12.35 9.73
CA LYS A 282 -4.63 -11.87 8.46
C LYS A 282 -4.81 -13.05 7.51
N SER A 283 -5.98 -13.14 6.91
CA SER A 283 -6.42 -14.30 6.16
C SER A 283 -6.35 -14.11 4.64
N GLY A 284 -5.49 -13.22 4.12
CA GLY A 284 -5.33 -13.01 2.68
C GLY A 284 -6.43 -12.12 2.09
N THR A 285 -6.95 -12.49 0.90
CA THR A 285 -8.00 -11.73 0.20
C THR A 285 -8.77 -12.63 -0.78
N ASP A 286 -9.92 -12.15 -1.27
CA ASP A 286 -10.72 -12.70 -2.38
C ASP A 286 -11.22 -14.13 -2.15
N PHE A 287 -11.57 -14.43 -0.89
CA PHE A 287 -12.03 -15.76 -0.48
C PHE A 287 -11.02 -16.87 -0.81
N ARG A 288 -9.74 -16.55 -0.97
CA ARG A 288 -8.69 -17.53 -1.34
C ARG A 288 -8.24 -18.36 -0.16
N THR A 289 -8.38 -17.82 1.04
CA THR A 289 -7.86 -18.38 2.28
C THR A 289 -8.81 -18.12 3.44
N LEU A 290 -8.95 -19.11 4.32
CA LEU A 290 -9.67 -19.01 5.59
C LEU A 290 -8.70 -19.36 6.72
N SER A 291 -8.72 -18.59 7.79
CA SER A 291 -8.01 -18.97 9.03
C SER A 291 -9.00 -19.61 10.00
N ARG A 292 -8.72 -20.86 10.40
CA ARG A 292 -9.41 -21.54 11.50
C ARG A 292 -8.53 -21.43 12.74
N LEU A 293 -9.06 -20.86 13.81
CA LEU A 293 -8.37 -20.74 15.09
C LEU A 293 -9.05 -21.64 16.11
N GLU A 294 -8.26 -22.43 16.82
CA GLU A 294 -8.70 -23.21 17.97
C GLU A 294 -8.25 -22.51 19.26
N LEU A 295 -9.21 -21.98 20.01
CA LEU A 295 -8.98 -21.25 21.26
C LEU A 295 -9.29 -22.16 22.45
N THR A 296 -8.26 -22.62 23.14
CA THR A 296 -8.39 -23.56 24.25
C THR A 296 -8.21 -22.86 25.60
N PHE A 297 -9.24 -22.87 26.44
CA PHE A 297 -9.20 -22.40 27.81
C PHE A 297 -8.90 -23.55 28.77
N THR A 298 -7.86 -23.38 29.60
CA THR A 298 -7.49 -24.35 30.64
C THR A 298 -7.74 -23.80 32.05
N ASP A 299 -7.91 -24.69 33.03
CA ASP A 299 -8.14 -24.35 34.46
C ASP A 299 -7.04 -23.48 35.10
N PHE A 300 -5.87 -23.35 34.47
CA PHE A 300 -4.74 -22.56 34.98
C PHE A 300 -4.71 -21.11 34.46
N TYR A 301 -5.81 -20.62 33.87
CA TYR A 301 -5.89 -19.31 33.20
C TYR A 301 -4.91 -19.15 32.03
N GLN A 302 -4.37 -20.26 31.52
CA GLN A 302 -3.57 -20.25 30.31
C GLN A 302 -4.48 -20.57 29.14
N THR A 303 -4.60 -19.60 28.23
CA THR A 303 -5.31 -19.76 26.96
C THR A 303 -4.27 -20.07 25.89
N SER A 304 -4.51 -21.08 25.06
CA SER A 304 -3.69 -21.37 23.87
C SER A 304 -4.49 -21.12 22.61
N VAL A 305 -3.80 -20.65 21.58
CA VAL A 305 -4.34 -20.40 20.24
C VAL A 305 -3.55 -21.26 19.27
N GLU A 306 -4.25 -22.08 18.49
CA GLU A 306 -3.68 -22.76 17.32
C GLU A 306 -4.33 -22.18 16.07
N VAL A 307 -3.52 -21.82 15.06
CA VAL A 307 -4.01 -21.21 13.82
C VAL A 307 -3.73 -22.15 12.65
N GLU A 308 -4.77 -22.49 11.91
CA GLU A 308 -4.73 -23.33 10.71
C GLU A 308 -5.13 -22.49 9.49
N ARG A 309 -4.25 -22.48 8.48
CA ARG A 309 -4.55 -21.92 7.16
C ARG A 309 -5.28 -22.95 6.32
N ILE A 310 -6.42 -22.56 5.75
CA ILE A 310 -7.18 -23.37 4.80
C ILE A 310 -7.22 -22.64 3.46
N ASP A 311 -6.53 -23.20 2.46
CA ASP A 311 -6.57 -22.72 1.08
C ASP A 311 -7.86 -23.18 0.38
N ILE A 312 -8.52 -22.25 -0.32
CA ILE A 312 -9.73 -22.56 -1.08
C ILE A 312 -9.33 -23.00 -2.49
N THR A 313 -9.23 -24.30 -2.69
CA THR A 313 -8.76 -24.90 -3.94
C THR A 313 -9.88 -25.33 -4.88
N SER A 314 -9.53 -25.61 -6.14
CA SER A 314 -10.49 -26.05 -7.16
C SER A 314 -11.13 -27.41 -6.85
N GLU A 315 -10.50 -28.24 -6.02
CA GLU A 315 -11.00 -29.54 -5.58
C GLU A 315 -12.20 -29.42 -4.62
N ILE A 316 -12.33 -28.28 -3.93
CA ILE A 316 -13.42 -28.03 -3.00
C ILE A 316 -14.71 -27.86 -3.81
N PRO A 317 -15.79 -28.62 -3.51
CA PRO A 317 -17.06 -28.45 -4.19
C PRO A 317 -17.68 -27.09 -3.87
N GLU A 318 -18.40 -26.52 -4.82
CA GLU A 318 -19.13 -25.26 -4.63
C GLU A 318 -20.40 -25.49 -3.80
N ASP A 319 -20.70 -24.58 -2.88
CA ASP A 319 -21.97 -24.54 -2.17
C ASP A 319 -23.09 -24.09 -3.13
N GLU A 320 -24.11 -24.93 -3.31
CA GLU A 320 -25.15 -24.70 -4.32
C GLU A 320 -25.97 -23.42 -4.08
N GLU A 321 -26.24 -23.06 -2.81
CA GLU A 321 -26.94 -21.82 -2.45
C GLU A 321 -26.12 -20.59 -2.87
N VAL A 322 -24.85 -20.52 -2.46
CA VAL A 322 -23.98 -19.38 -2.79
C VAL A 322 -23.65 -19.35 -4.29
N LYS A 323 -23.50 -20.50 -4.93
CA LYS A 323 -23.34 -20.59 -6.39
C LYS A 323 -24.53 -20.00 -7.14
N GLU A 324 -25.76 -20.28 -6.70
CA GLU A 324 -26.96 -19.70 -7.31
C GLU A 324 -27.02 -18.17 -7.09
N ILE A 325 -26.63 -17.70 -5.90
CA ILE A 325 -26.52 -16.26 -5.59
C ILE A 325 -25.54 -15.59 -6.56
N VAL A 326 -24.30 -16.09 -6.66
CA VAL A 326 -23.27 -15.56 -7.57
C VAL A 326 -23.77 -15.57 -9.02
N GLY A 327 -24.35 -16.71 -9.47
CA GLY A 327 -24.90 -16.84 -10.81
C GLY A 327 -26.07 -15.90 -11.12
N THR A 328 -26.85 -15.50 -10.11
CA THR A 328 -27.95 -14.55 -10.26
C THR A 328 -27.42 -13.14 -10.53
N TYR A 329 -26.45 -12.68 -9.74
CA TYR A 329 -25.87 -11.35 -9.93
C TYR A 329 -25.07 -11.23 -11.23
N GLN A 330 -24.37 -12.29 -11.65
CA GLN A 330 -23.73 -12.36 -12.98
C GLN A 330 -24.75 -12.16 -14.11
N LYS A 331 -25.92 -12.81 -14.04
CA LYS A 331 -26.98 -12.70 -15.06
C LYS A 331 -27.66 -11.33 -15.06
N ILE A 332 -27.77 -10.69 -13.90
CA ILE A 332 -28.43 -9.39 -13.74
C ILE A 332 -27.55 -8.21 -14.18
N LEU A 333 -26.23 -8.43 -14.30
CA LEU A 333 -25.26 -7.42 -14.76
C LEU A 333 -25.75 -6.65 -15.99
N GLY A 334 -26.25 -7.36 -17.02
CA GLY A 334 -26.77 -6.74 -18.24
C GLY A 334 -27.99 -5.84 -18.03
N LYS A 335 -28.87 -6.17 -17.09
CA LYS A 335 -30.07 -5.35 -16.78
C LYS A 335 -29.69 -4.11 -15.96
N GLU A 336 -28.80 -4.27 -14.98
CA GLU A 336 -28.34 -3.16 -14.14
C GLU A 336 -27.58 -2.10 -14.94
N LEU A 337 -26.86 -2.52 -15.99
CA LEU A 337 -26.15 -1.62 -16.89
C LEU A 337 -27.06 -0.62 -17.63
N GLU A 338 -28.36 -0.90 -17.77
CA GLU A 338 -29.34 0.05 -18.35
C GLU A 338 -29.77 1.16 -17.38
N GLY A 339 -29.41 1.05 -16.09
CA GLY A 339 -29.68 2.06 -15.07
C GLY A 339 -29.06 3.41 -15.41
N THR A 340 -29.82 4.49 -15.21
CA THR A 340 -29.35 5.87 -15.43
C THR A 340 -28.58 6.37 -14.21
N LEU A 341 -27.35 6.87 -14.42
CA LEU A 341 -26.54 7.51 -13.38
C LEU A 341 -27.00 8.96 -13.16
N GLY A 342 -27.21 9.71 -14.24
CA GLY A 342 -27.71 11.07 -14.20
C GLY A 342 -27.88 11.67 -15.59
N ASN A 343 -28.15 12.99 -15.64
CA ASN A 343 -28.32 13.73 -16.89
C ASN A 343 -27.09 14.62 -17.17
N ILE A 344 -26.64 14.64 -18.42
CA ILE A 344 -25.57 15.51 -18.91
C ILE A 344 -26.18 16.37 -20.03
N GLU A 345 -26.06 17.70 -19.95
CA GLU A 345 -26.78 18.60 -20.88
C GLU A 345 -26.09 18.80 -22.23
N VAL A 346 -24.88 18.26 -22.39
CA VAL A 346 -24.03 18.46 -23.56
C VAL A 346 -23.48 17.12 -24.03
N ASP A 347 -23.21 17.03 -25.33
CA ASP A 347 -22.53 15.90 -25.93
C ASP A 347 -21.10 15.77 -25.39
N LEU A 348 -20.67 14.57 -25.00
CA LEU A 348 -19.30 14.30 -24.52
C LEU A 348 -18.45 13.66 -25.61
N ASP A 349 -17.37 14.31 -26.02
CA ASP A 349 -16.48 13.78 -27.06
C ASP A 349 -15.42 12.82 -26.48
N ALA A 350 -15.65 11.52 -26.68
CA ALA A 350 -14.74 10.44 -26.30
C ALA A 350 -14.00 9.81 -27.50
N ARG A 351 -14.13 10.38 -28.70
CA ARG A 351 -13.55 9.78 -29.92
C ARG A 351 -12.04 9.76 -29.83
N PHE A 352 -11.40 8.66 -30.21
CA PHE A 352 -9.94 8.53 -30.24
C PHE A 352 -9.28 9.59 -31.13
N ALA A 353 -9.98 10.04 -32.17
CA ALA A 353 -9.50 11.09 -33.05
C ALA A 353 -9.39 12.47 -32.37
N SER A 354 -10.12 12.72 -31.29
CA SER A 354 -10.11 13.97 -30.53
C SER A 354 -9.35 13.79 -29.21
N ILE A 355 -9.77 12.84 -28.38
CA ILE A 355 -9.30 12.73 -26.98
C ILE A 355 -7.81 12.36 -26.87
N ARG A 356 -7.20 11.84 -27.94
CA ARG A 356 -5.78 11.46 -27.99
C ARG A 356 -4.89 12.49 -28.70
N THR A 357 -5.45 13.64 -29.08
CA THR A 357 -4.70 14.67 -29.81
C THR A 357 -5.02 16.09 -29.34
N GLN A 358 -6.12 16.28 -28.63
CA GLN A 358 -6.56 17.58 -28.13
C GLN A 358 -7.38 17.45 -26.85
N GLU A 359 -7.63 18.59 -26.21
CA GLU A 359 -8.59 18.69 -25.11
C GLU A 359 -9.99 18.29 -25.58
N THR A 360 -10.69 17.51 -24.75
CA THR A 360 -12.12 17.27 -24.90
C THR A 360 -12.87 17.63 -23.64
N ASN A 361 -14.15 17.97 -23.78
CA ASN A 361 -15.01 18.24 -22.64
C ASN A 361 -15.18 17.01 -21.74
N LEU A 362 -15.10 15.80 -22.28
CA LEU A 362 -15.09 14.56 -21.50
C LEU A 362 -13.82 14.42 -20.66
N GLY A 363 -12.65 14.68 -21.24
CA GLY A 363 -11.39 14.67 -20.51
C GLY A 363 -11.40 15.67 -19.37
N ASN A 364 -11.91 16.88 -19.60
CA ASN A 364 -12.12 17.89 -18.57
C ASN A 364 -13.07 17.40 -17.47
N PHE A 365 -14.23 16.84 -17.86
CA PHE A 365 -15.21 16.32 -16.91
C PHE A 365 -14.59 15.31 -15.94
N VAL A 366 -13.87 14.31 -16.45
CA VAL A 366 -13.31 13.25 -15.60
C VAL A 366 -12.14 13.74 -14.76
N THR A 367 -11.23 14.54 -15.34
CA THR A 367 -10.08 15.09 -14.60
C THR A 367 -10.50 16.09 -13.53
N ASP A 368 -11.60 16.82 -13.73
CA ASP A 368 -12.17 17.66 -12.69
C ASP A 368 -12.74 16.82 -11.54
N ILE A 369 -13.40 15.69 -11.82
CA ILE A 369 -13.91 14.80 -10.77
C ILE A 369 -12.74 14.22 -9.97
N MET A 370 -11.65 13.82 -10.65
CA MET A 370 -10.42 13.38 -9.99
C MET A 370 -9.90 14.43 -9.00
N LEU A 371 -9.88 15.71 -9.38
CA LEU A 371 -9.45 16.80 -8.50
C LEU A 371 -10.37 17.01 -7.29
N ALA A 372 -11.69 16.96 -7.53
CA ALA A 372 -12.66 17.17 -6.46
C ALA A 372 -12.62 16.05 -5.40
N THR A 373 -12.16 14.85 -5.78
CA THR A 373 -12.07 13.71 -4.86
C THR A 373 -10.69 13.56 -4.19
N SER A 374 -9.61 13.87 -4.89
CA SER A 374 -8.24 13.58 -4.42
C SER A 374 -7.58 14.72 -3.62
N SER A 375 -8.24 15.88 -3.53
CA SER A 375 -7.64 17.12 -3.00
C SER A 375 -6.31 17.52 -3.65
N ALA A 376 -5.96 16.97 -4.82
CA ALA A 376 -4.72 17.26 -5.54
C ALA A 376 -4.72 18.67 -6.16
N ASP A 377 -3.54 19.17 -6.52
CA ASP A 377 -3.41 20.49 -7.17
C ASP A 377 -3.66 20.39 -8.68
N VAL A 378 -3.25 19.27 -9.28
CA VAL A 378 -3.39 18.97 -10.70
C VAL A 378 -3.83 17.51 -10.91
N ALA A 379 -4.53 17.25 -12.01
CA ALA A 379 -4.87 15.91 -12.45
C ALA A 379 -4.34 15.66 -13.85
N LEU A 380 -3.76 14.49 -14.08
CA LEU A 380 -3.30 14.02 -15.39
C LEU A 380 -3.81 12.60 -15.61
N LEU A 381 -4.52 12.39 -16.72
CA LEU A 381 -5.00 11.08 -17.11
C LEU A 381 -4.61 10.83 -18.58
N ASN A 382 -3.90 9.75 -18.85
CA ASN A 382 -3.57 9.35 -20.21
C ASN A 382 -4.87 8.96 -20.95
N SER A 383 -5.05 9.53 -22.14
CA SER A 383 -6.26 9.38 -22.96
C SER A 383 -6.56 7.95 -23.39
N GLY A 384 -5.58 7.05 -23.35
CA GLY A 384 -5.73 5.61 -23.52
C GLY A 384 -6.64 4.94 -22.47
N THR A 385 -6.97 5.65 -21.39
CA THR A 385 -7.95 5.21 -20.38
C THR A 385 -9.39 5.23 -20.92
N PHE A 386 -9.72 6.20 -21.77
CA PHE A 386 -11.06 6.31 -22.35
C PHE A 386 -11.21 5.38 -23.55
N ARG A 387 -12.23 4.51 -23.54
CA ARG A 387 -12.34 3.40 -24.52
C ARG A 387 -13.58 3.41 -25.41
N SER A 388 -14.54 4.30 -25.19
CA SER A 388 -15.82 4.22 -25.90
C SER A 388 -15.76 4.62 -27.39
N ASP A 389 -14.75 5.39 -27.82
CA ASP A 389 -14.55 5.88 -29.19
C ASP A 389 -15.82 6.42 -29.88
N MET A 390 -16.59 7.22 -29.15
CA MET A 390 -17.86 7.77 -29.61
C MET A 390 -18.13 9.13 -28.99
N VAL A 391 -19.17 9.80 -29.48
CA VAL A 391 -19.78 10.93 -28.77
C VAL A 391 -20.92 10.38 -27.93
N HIS A 392 -20.86 10.58 -26.61
CA HIS A 392 -22.02 10.27 -25.75
C HIS A 392 -23.00 11.45 -25.86
N PRO A 393 -24.22 11.24 -26.34
CA PRO A 393 -25.16 12.33 -26.57
C PRO A 393 -25.62 12.96 -25.25
N ALA A 394 -25.97 14.25 -25.31
CA ALA A 394 -26.67 14.92 -24.23
C ALA A 394 -27.93 14.14 -23.81
N GLY A 395 -28.19 14.10 -22.51
CA GLY A 395 -29.31 13.42 -21.89
C GLY A 395 -28.88 12.43 -20.81
N ASN A 396 -29.63 11.33 -20.71
CA ASN A 396 -29.39 10.29 -19.72
C ASN A 396 -28.06 9.57 -19.97
N PHE A 397 -27.13 9.68 -19.03
CA PHE A 397 -25.90 8.92 -18.99
C PHE A 397 -26.10 7.67 -18.12
N LYS A 398 -25.92 6.49 -18.71
CA LYS A 398 -26.20 5.20 -18.07
C LYS A 398 -24.95 4.52 -17.53
N LYS A 399 -25.14 3.52 -16.66
CA LYS A 399 -24.04 2.66 -16.17
C LYS A 399 -23.27 2.00 -17.32
N LYS A 400 -23.96 1.52 -18.37
CA LYS A 400 -23.31 0.99 -19.57
C LYS A 400 -22.44 2.00 -20.30
N ASP A 401 -22.85 3.27 -20.32
CA ASP A 401 -22.09 4.33 -21.00
C ASP A 401 -20.78 4.59 -20.24
N LEU A 402 -20.85 4.60 -18.90
CA LEU A 402 -19.66 4.66 -18.04
C LEU A 402 -18.76 3.43 -18.21
N MET A 403 -19.31 2.22 -18.25
CA MET A 403 -18.52 0.99 -18.42
C MET A 403 -17.86 0.91 -19.80
N CYS A 404 -18.55 1.33 -20.86
CA CYS A 404 -17.97 1.45 -22.19
C CYS A 404 -16.86 2.51 -22.24
N LEU A 405 -16.99 3.58 -21.44
CA LEU A 405 -16.00 4.66 -21.37
C LEU A 405 -14.75 4.26 -20.57
N LEU A 406 -14.95 3.69 -19.37
CA LEU A 406 -13.94 3.29 -18.40
C LEU A 406 -14.11 1.79 -18.07
N PRO A 407 -13.72 0.89 -18.98
CA PRO A 407 -13.94 -0.55 -18.79
C PRO A 407 -12.96 -1.20 -17.81
N ILE A 408 -11.87 -0.50 -17.48
CA ILE A 408 -10.83 -0.97 -16.57
C ILE A 408 -11.08 -0.33 -15.20
N VAL A 409 -11.00 -1.14 -14.15
CA VAL A 409 -11.02 -0.68 -12.77
C VAL A 409 -9.64 -0.09 -12.45
N ASP A 410 -9.49 1.22 -12.69
CA ASP A 410 -8.27 1.97 -12.40
C ASP A 410 -8.40 2.66 -11.03
N SER A 411 -7.52 2.33 -10.08
CA SER A 411 -7.39 3.07 -8.81
C SER A 411 -6.61 4.37 -9.01
N LEU A 412 -7.06 5.42 -8.32
CA LEU A 412 -6.40 6.72 -8.35
C LEU A 412 -5.31 6.84 -7.30
N ILE A 413 -4.24 7.54 -7.65
CA ILE A 413 -3.11 7.77 -6.76
C ILE A 413 -2.71 9.24 -6.79
N VAL A 414 -2.25 9.73 -5.63
CA VAL A 414 -1.70 11.09 -5.51
C VAL A 414 -0.18 11.02 -5.35
N LEU A 415 0.52 11.68 -6.25
CA LEU A 415 1.98 11.79 -6.27
C LEU A 415 2.44 13.19 -5.85
N GLN A 416 3.57 13.25 -5.14
CA GLN A 416 4.30 14.49 -4.90
C GLN A 416 5.39 14.65 -5.96
N LEU A 417 5.32 15.72 -6.76
CA LEU A 417 6.26 16.01 -7.83
C LEU A 417 6.63 17.50 -7.92
N THR A 418 7.82 17.78 -8.43
CA THR A 418 8.28 19.14 -8.73
C THR A 418 7.67 19.67 -10.03
N GLY A 419 7.67 20.98 -10.23
CA GLY A 419 7.27 21.58 -11.51
C GLY A 419 8.10 21.09 -12.69
N MET A 420 9.40 20.82 -12.47
CA MET A 420 10.26 20.17 -13.47
C MET A 420 9.72 18.80 -13.91
N GLN A 421 9.38 17.94 -12.96
CA GLN A 421 8.81 16.62 -13.25
C GLN A 421 7.45 16.72 -13.92
N LEU A 422 6.63 17.70 -13.55
CA LEU A 422 5.33 17.95 -14.20
C LEU A 422 5.51 18.35 -15.68
N TRP A 423 6.45 19.25 -15.96
CA TRP A 423 6.78 19.64 -17.34
C TRP A 423 7.29 18.44 -18.15
N GLN A 424 8.19 17.62 -17.60
CA GLN A 424 8.67 16.40 -18.25
C GLN A 424 7.56 15.39 -18.54
N ALA A 425 6.59 15.24 -17.64
CA ALA A 425 5.43 14.37 -17.86
C ALA A 425 4.56 14.89 -19.03
N LEU A 426 4.34 16.20 -19.12
CA LEU A 426 3.60 16.82 -20.23
C LEU A 426 4.34 16.68 -21.56
N GLU A 427 5.68 16.84 -21.58
CA GLU A 427 6.53 16.60 -22.75
C GLU A 427 6.37 15.16 -23.26
N ASN A 428 6.42 14.15 -22.38
CA ASN A 428 6.12 12.78 -22.77
C ASN A 428 4.70 12.66 -23.34
N GLY A 429 3.71 13.25 -22.66
CA GLY A 429 2.32 13.19 -23.06
C GLY A 429 2.08 13.63 -24.50
N VAL A 430 2.74 14.68 -24.97
CA VAL A 430 2.60 15.17 -26.36
C VAL A 430 3.66 14.62 -27.32
N SER A 431 4.61 13.80 -26.87
CA SER A 431 5.77 13.34 -27.65
C SER A 431 5.43 12.59 -28.95
N GLN A 432 4.33 11.83 -28.97
CA GLN A 432 3.92 11.06 -30.16
C GLN A 432 2.90 11.79 -31.04
N HIS A 433 2.45 12.99 -30.66
CA HIS A 433 1.52 13.77 -31.48
C HIS A 433 2.07 13.96 -32.91
N PRO A 434 1.26 13.83 -33.98
CA PRO A 434 -0.19 13.59 -34.01
C PRO A 434 -0.58 12.10 -34.08
N LYS A 435 0.33 11.16 -33.82
CA LYS A 435 -0.05 9.75 -33.66
C LYS A 435 -1.02 9.70 -32.49
N LYS A 436 -2.23 9.16 -32.72
CA LYS A 436 -3.35 9.06 -31.76
C LYS A 436 -3.04 8.04 -30.65
N ASP A 437 -1.89 8.24 -30.02
CA ASP A 437 -1.29 7.40 -29.01
C ASP A 437 -2.01 7.61 -27.67
N GLY A 438 -2.15 6.53 -26.89
CA GLY A 438 -2.87 6.58 -25.62
C GLY A 438 -2.21 7.50 -24.58
N ARG A 439 -0.91 7.80 -24.74
CA ARG A 439 -0.18 8.63 -23.78
C ARG A 439 -0.66 10.07 -23.69
N PHE A 440 -1.35 10.58 -24.72
CA PHE A 440 -1.77 11.99 -24.76
C PHE A 440 -2.58 12.35 -23.51
N PRO A 441 -2.23 13.41 -22.77
CA PRO A 441 -2.82 13.68 -21.46
C PRO A 441 -4.13 14.47 -21.61
N GLN A 442 -5.15 14.08 -20.86
CA GLN A 442 -6.22 14.97 -20.45
C GLN A 442 -5.85 15.54 -19.06
N VAL A 443 -6.14 16.82 -18.83
CA VAL A 443 -5.64 17.55 -17.64
C VAL A 443 -6.73 18.32 -16.90
N GLY A 444 -6.61 18.35 -15.57
CA GLY A 444 -7.43 19.14 -14.66
C GLY A 444 -6.55 20.03 -13.77
N GLY A 445 -7.05 21.21 -13.39
CA GLY A 445 -6.37 22.12 -12.45
C GLY A 445 -5.16 22.85 -13.03
N MET A 446 -4.81 22.56 -14.28
CA MET A 446 -3.72 23.17 -15.01
C MET A 446 -4.09 23.48 -16.46
N LYS A 447 -3.27 24.32 -17.09
CA LYS A 447 -3.25 24.57 -18.52
C LYS A 447 -1.82 24.47 -19.05
N PHE A 448 -1.65 24.04 -20.30
CA PHE A 448 -0.36 24.08 -20.98
C PHE A 448 -0.52 24.22 -22.51
N GLY A 449 0.50 24.82 -23.12
CA GLY A 449 0.62 24.95 -24.57
C GLY A 449 1.77 24.10 -25.12
N PHE A 450 1.60 23.55 -26.32
CA PHE A 450 2.68 22.81 -27.00
C PHE A 450 2.78 23.13 -28.50
N ASP A 451 3.97 22.98 -29.07
CA ASP A 451 4.23 23.02 -30.51
C ASP A 451 4.21 21.59 -31.09
N PRO A 452 3.21 21.23 -31.91
CA PRO A 452 3.15 19.90 -32.53
C PRO A 452 4.26 19.66 -33.55
N ASP A 453 4.88 20.72 -34.08
CA ASP A 453 5.90 20.65 -35.14
C ASP A 453 7.33 20.52 -34.56
N ALA A 454 7.50 20.80 -33.26
CA ALA A 454 8.78 20.67 -32.59
C ALA A 454 9.16 19.18 -32.34
N PRO A 455 10.47 18.87 -32.22
CA PRO A 455 10.93 17.52 -31.90
C PRO A 455 10.33 17.02 -30.56
N PRO A 456 10.01 15.72 -30.43
CA PRO A 456 9.59 15.14 -29.16
C PRO A 456 10.58 15.46 -28.02
N GLY A 457 10.07 15.87 -26.86
CA GLY A 457 10.88 16.33 -25.72
C GLY A 457 11.20 17.83 -25.73
N CYS A 458 10.85 18.54 -26.82
CA CYS A 458 10.99 19.99 -26.95
C CYS A 458 9.69 20.62 -27.45
N ARG A 459 8.52 20.10 -27.03
CA ARG A 459 7.22 20.55 -27.54
C ARG A 459 6.50 21.51 -26.61
N VAL A 460 6.64 21.35 -25.30
CA VAL A 460 5.88 22.09 -24.30
C VAL A 460 6.68 23.31 -23.84
N ASP A 461 6.08 24.50 -23.91
CA ASP A 461 6.66 25.71 -23.33
C ASP A 461 6.41 25.71 -21.81
N PRO A 462 7.44 25.62 -20.95
CA PRO A 462 7.26 25.67 -19.50
C PRO A 462 6.51 26.91 -19.01
N TYR A 463 6.67 28.06 -19.67
CA TYR A 463 6.01 29.31 -19.29
C TYR A 463 4.55 29.39 -19.73
N SER A 464 4.12 28.51 -20.64
CA SER A 464 2.70 28.33 -20.97
C SER A 464 1.96 27.52 -19.91
N ILE A 465 2.70 26.82 -19.04
CA ILE A 465 2.11 25.99 -17.99
C ILE A 465 1.63 26.88 -16.84
N SER A 466 0.36 26.70 -16.47
CA SER A 466 -0.20 27.32 -15.26
C SER A 466 -0.93 26.29 -14.42
N VAL A 467 -0.76 26.35 -13.10
CA VAL A 467 -1.42 25.50 -12.11
C VAL A 467 -2.22 26.39 -11.17
N GLY A 468 -3.54 26.17 -11.08
CA GLY A 468 -4.43 27.04 -10.30
C GLY A 468 -4.39 28.52 -10.75
N GLY A 469 -4.06 28.78 -12.02
CA GLY A 469 -3.90 30.12 -12.59
C GLY A 469 -2.56 30.82 -12.24
N GLN A 470 -1.64 30.14 -11.56
CA GLN A 470 -0.29 30.62 -11.31
C GLN A 470 0.71 29.97 -12.28
N PRO A 471 1.72 30.70 -12.79
CA PRO A 471 2.77 30.10 -13.61
C PRO A 471 3.47 28.94 -12.91
N LEU A 472 3.90 27.95 -13.69
CA LEU A 472 4.68 26.83 -13.19
C LEU A 472 6.03 27.33 -12.61
N SER A 473 6.35 26.89 -11.40
CA SER A 473 7.67 27.09 -10.81
C SER A 473 8.44 25.76 -10.82
N PRO A 474 9.70 25.73 -11.28
CA PRO A 474 10.42 24.49 -11.52
C PRO A 474 10.67 23.66 -10.26
N SER A 475 11.06 24.29 -9.14
CA SER A 475 11.32 23.56 -7.87
C SER A 475 10.14 23.51 -6.91
N LYS A 476 9.04 24.20 -7.21
CA LYS A 476 7.81 24.11 -6.40
C LYS A 476 7.26 22.69 -6.49
N VAL A 477 6.81 22.19 -5.35
CA VAL A 477 6.19 20.87 -5.25
C VAL A 477 4.68 20.99 -5.40
N TYR A 478 4.11 20.07 -6.15
CA TYR A 478 2.69 19.94 -6.46
C TYR A 478 2.23 18.53 -6.11
N ARG A 479 0.91 18.39 -5.91
CA ARG A 479 0.23 17.10 -5.78
C ARG A 479 -0.48 16.78 -7.09
N LEU A 480 -0.10 15.67 -7.71
CA LEU A 480 -0.70 15.16 -8.94
C LEU A 480 -1.60 13.97 -8.65
N CYS A 481 -2.88 14.09 -8.98
CA CYS A 481 -3.76 12.92 -9.08
C CYS A 481 -3.62 12.28 -10.47
N THR A 482 -3.30 11.00 -10.49
CA THR A 482 -3.28 10.18 -11.70
C THR A 482 -3.74 8.76 -11.37
N LYS A 483 -3.56 7.80 -12.27
CA LYS A 483 -3.82 6.38 -12.00
C LYS A 483 -2.53 5.60 -11.86
N ASP A 484 -2.61 4.46 -11.18
CA ASP A 484 -1.44 3.61 -10.87
C ASP A 484 -0.58 3.28 -12.11
N TYR A 485 -1.21 2.81 -13.20
CA TYR A 485 -0.53 2.54 -14.47
C TYR A 485 0.36 3.71 -14.96
N VAL A 486 -0.09 4.96 -14.79
CA VAL A 486 0.68 6.15 -15.20
C VAL A 486 1.76 6.49 -14.16
N ALA A 487 1.47 6.30 -12.87
CA ALA A 487 2.43 6.48 -11.79
C ALA A 487 3.62 5.52 -11.88
N GLU A 488 3.40 4.27 -12.31
CA GLU A 488 4.45 3.27 -12.56
C GLU A 488 5.34 3.59 -13.78
N GLY A 489 5.06 4.68 -14.50
CA GLY A 489 5.83 5.14 -15.64
C GLY A 489 5.42 4.54 -16.99
N LYS A 490 4.32 3.78 -17.05
CA LYS A 490 3.82 3.23 -18.31
C LYS A 490 3.38 4.36 -19.26
N ASP A 491 3.21 4.04 -20.55
CA ASP A 491 3.01 5.03 -21.63
C ASP A 491 4.15 6.08 -21.74
N GLY A 492 5.33 5.78 -21.20
CA GLY A 492 6.51 6.65 -21.22
C GLY A 492 6.52 7.72 -20.13
N TYR A 493 5.64 7.63 -19.14
CA TYR A 493 5.61 8.56 -18.00
C TYR A 493 6.70 8.23 -16.95
N ASP A 494 7.88 7.74 -17.38
CA ASP A 494 8.95 7.22 -16.54
C ASP A 494 9.36 8.17 -15.39
N VAL A 495 9.26 9.48 -15.63
CA VAL A 495 9.53 10.52 -14.63
C VAL A 495 8.69 10.36 -13.36
N LEU A 496 7.45 9.85 -13.49
CA LEU A 496 6.52 9.70 -12.37
C LEU A 496 6.90 8.56 -11.43
N ARG A 497 7.62 7.54 -11.92
CA ARG A 497 8.08 6.40 -11.10
C ARG A 497 9.01 6.81 -9.95
N THR A 498 9.67 7.96 -10.10
CA THR A 498 10.57 8.52 -9.08
C THR A 498 9.88 9.44 -8.09
N CYS A 499 8.59 9.73 -8.29
CA CYS A 499 7.83 10.63 -7.44
C CYS A 499 7.41 9.91 -6.15
N LYS A 500 7.35 10.65 -5.04
CA LYS A 500 6.87 10.09 -3.78
C LYS A 500 5.36 9.88 -3.85
N HIS A 501 4.90 8.68 -3.53
CA HIS A 501 3.48 8.37 -3.37
C HIS A 501 2.97 9.02 -2.07
N LEU A 502 1.91 9.82 -2.16
CA LEU A 502 1.24 10.41 -1.00
C LEU A 502 0.05 9.57 -0.53
N SER A 503 -0.48 8.75 -1.42
CA SER A 503 -1.44 7.68 -1.13
C SER A 503 -0.94 6.40 -1.79
N SER A 504 -1.23 5.24 -1.20
CA SER A 504 -1.00 3.95 -1.86
C SER A 504 -2.07 3.68 -2.93
N VAL A 505 -1.84 2.67 -3.77
CA VAL A 505 -2.80 2.20 -4.78
C VAL A 505 -4.03 1.58 -4.12
N GLU A 506 -3.80 0.84 -3.03
CA GLU A 506 -4.81 0.15 -2.24
C GLU A 506 -5.76 1.12 -1.54
N GLU A 507 -5.29 2.29 -1.14
CA GLU A 507 -6.20 3.28 -0.54
C GLU A 507 -6.94 4.13 -1.57
N GLY A 508 -6.50 4.12 -2.82
CA GLY A 508 -6.94 5.01 -3.88
C GLY A 508 -8.39 4.77 -4.32
N PRO A 509 -9.25 5.80 -4.42
CA PRO A 509 -10.60 5.59 -4.89
C PRO A 509 -10.60 5.19 -6.36
N VAL A 510 -11.50 4.28 -6.72
CA VAL A 510 -11.66 3.79 -8.10
C VAL A 510 -12.22 4.89 -9.01
N LEU A 511 -11.61 5.09 -10.18
CA LEU A 511 -11.98 6.13 -11.14
C LEU A 511 -13.45 6.05 -11.58
N SER A 512 -13.96 4.86 -11.88
CA SER A 512 -15.38 4.68 -12.22
C SER A 512 -16.30 5.02 -11.05
N THR A 513 -15.92 4.64 -9.82
CA THR A 513 -16.70 4.89 -8.61
C THR A 513 -16.83 6.37 -8.32
N ILE A 514 -15.75 7.17 -8.45
CA ILE A 514 -15.82 8.61 -8.20
C ILE A 514 -16.72 9.33 -9.22
N VAL A 515 -16.83 8.81 -10.46
CA VAL A 515 -17.76 9.34 -11.46
C VAL A 515 -19.21 9.01 -11.07
N GLN A 516 -19.49 7.80 -10.58
CA GLN A 516 -20.81 7.43 -10.08
C GLN A 516 -21.22 8.29 -8.86
N ASN A 517 -20.28 8.48 -7.93
CA ASN A 517 -20.48 9.30 -6.74
C ASN A 517 -20.68 10.78 -7.06
N HIS A 518 -20.06 11.29 -8.14
CA HIS A 518 -20.33 12.64 -8.63
C HIS A 518 -21.81 12.79 -9.02
N PHE A 519 -22.37 11.87 -9.81
CA PHE A 519 -23.81 11.91 -10.16
C PHE A 519 -24.71 11.78 -8.93
N LEU A 520 -24.35 10.91 -7.98
CA LEU A 520 -25.06 10.76 -6.72
C LEU A 520 -25.09 12.07 -5.92
N SER A 521 -23.94 12.73 -5.82
CA SER A 521 -23.78 13.99 -5.10
C SER A 521 -24.58 15.12 -5.75
N VAL A 522 -24.64 15.16 -7.09
CA VAL A 522 -25.53 16.07 -7.84
C VAL A 522 -27.00 15.81 -7.51
N ARG A 523 -27.43 14.54 -7.43
CA ARG A 523 -28.81 14.19 -7.03
C ARG A 523 -29.12 14.65 -5.61
N ILE A 524 -28.18 14.49 -4.69
CA ILE A 524 -28.31 14.95 -3.30
C ILE A 524 -28.48 16.47 -3.26
N VAL A 525 -27.61 17.23 -3.92
CA VAL A 525 -27.66 18.70 -3.95
C VAL A 525 -28.95 19.21 -4.59
N LYS A 526 -29.47 18.52 -5.62
CA LYS A 526 -30.77 18.82 -6.23
C LYS A 526 -31.98 18.44 -5.37
N GLY A 527 -31.78 17.75 -4.24
CA GLY A 527 -32.87 17.21 -3.42
C GLY A 527 -33.62 16.02 -4.05
N LEU A 528 -33.01 15.36 -5.05
CA LEU A 528 -33.55 14.17 -5.72
C LEU A 528 -33.20 12.86 -5.01
N LYS A 529 -32.23 12.89 -4.09
CA LYS A 529 -31.94 11.82 -3.12
C LYS A 529 -31.72 12.48 -1.76
N PRO A 530 -32.29 11.97 -0.66
CA PRO A 530 -31.90 12.43 0.67
C PRO A 530 -30.42 12.09 0.94
N CYS A 531 -29.77 12.88 1.79
CA CYS A 531 -28.48 12.55 2.38
C CYS A 531 -28.69 12.49 3.90
N ARG A 532 -28.73 11.28 4.45
CA ARG A 532 -29.08 11.04 5.86
C ARG A 532 -27.88 11.26 6.77
N SER A 533 -26.72 10.79 6.34
CA SER A 533 -25.45 10.88 7.05
C SER A 533 -24.80 12.27 7.00
N GLY A 534 -25.13 13.08 6.00
CA GLY A 534 -24.47 14.37 5.74
C GLY A 534 -23.23 14.27 4.85
N HIS A 535 -22.69 13.05 4.67
CA HIS A 535 -21.51 12.74 3.86
C HIS A 535 -21.85 12.58 2.38
N ARG A 536 -21.00 13.13 1.50
CA ARG A 536 -21.08 12.95 0.03
C ARG A 536 -19.74 13.36 -0.60
N GLN A 537 -19.48 12.89 -1.81
CA GLN A 537 -18.32 13.35 -2.58
C GLN A 537 -18.43 14.85 -2.90
N SER A 538 -17.31 15.54 -2.76
CA SER A 538 -17.17 16.95 -3.14
C SER A 538 -17.50 17.19 -4.62
N LEU A 539 -18.17 18.31 -4.91
CA LEU A 539 -18.53 18.71 -6.28
C LEU A 539 -17.65 19.87 -6.75
N ILE A 540 -17.05 19.71 -7.93
CA ILE A 540 -16.19 20.70 -8.60
C ILE A 540 -16.82 22.09 -8.67
N SER A 541 -18.13 22.15 -8.98
CA SER A 541 -18.85 23.40 -9.18
C SER A 541 -19.04 24.22 -7.89
N LEU A 542 -18.91 23.60 -6.73
CA LEU A 542 -19.05 24.26 -5.43
C LEU A 542 -17.69 24.61 -4.78
N ASN A 543 -16.60 24.01 -5.26
CA ASN A 543 -15.25 24.13 -4.68
C ASN A 543 -14.44 25.34 -5.18
N ARG A 544 -15.07 26.46 -5.54
CA ARG A 544 -14.35 27.75 -5.51
C ARG A 544 -14.15 28.17 -4.04
N ARG A 545 -13.13 27.53 -3.43
CA ARG A 545 -12.47 27.79 -2.15
C ARG A 545 -13.15 27.21 -0.91
N HIS A 546 -12.36 26.42 -0.18
CA HIS A 546 -12.42 26.34 1.28
C HIS A 546 -12.48 27.75 1.86
N SER A 547 -13.68 28.22 2.18
CA SER A 547 -13.97 29.06 3.33
C SER A 547 -15.48 29.09 3.55
N LEU A 548 -15.94 28.47 4.63
CA LEU A 548 -17.21 28.75 5.30
C LEU A 548 -18.49 28.43 4.50
N MET A 549 -18.84 27.15 4.35
CA MET A 549 -20.27 26.75 4.35
C MET A 549 -20.47 25.44 5.12
N ARG A 550 -20.67 25.58 6.44
CA ARG A 550 -21.48 24.62 7.19
C ARG A 550 -22.85 24.53 6.50
N GLN A 551 -23.43 23.33 6.48
CA GLN A 551 -24.70 22.87 5.89
C GLN A 551 -25.97 23.76 5.98
N ALA A 552 -25.91 24.98 6.50
CA ALA A 552 -27.04 25.90 6.50
C ALA A 552 -27.07 26.73 5.20
N SER A 553 -28.05 26.42 4.35
CA SER A 553 -28.56 27.23 3.22
C SER A 553 -27.67 27.38 1.98
N LEU A 554 -27.61 26.34 1.14
CA LEU A 554 -27.59 26.55 -0.31
C LEU A 554 -28.96 27.08 -0.74
N ASP A 555 -29.00 28.20 -1.47
CA ASP A 555 -30.26 28.79 -1.95
C ASP A 555 -30.91 27.89 -3.02
N MET A 556 -32.23 27.97 -3.17
CA MET A 556 -33.01 27.20 -4.15
C MET A 556 -32.51 27.43 -5.58
N ALA A 557 -31.96 28.62 -5.85
CA ALA A 557 -31.33 28.98 -7.11
C ALA A 557 -30.01 28.24 -7.40
N GLU A 558 -29.16 28.00 -6.39
CA GLU A 558 -27.89 27.28 -6.54
C GLU A 558 -28.14 25.77 -6.72
N ARG A 559 -29.16 25.21 -6.05
CA ARG A 559 -29.60 23.82 -6.25
C ARG A 559 -30.11 23.57 -7.68
N ALA A 560 -30.81 24.55 -8.26
CA ALA A 560 -31.29 24.49 -9.63
C ALA A 560 -30.17 24.65 -10.69
N GLN A 561 -29.02 25.22 -10.31
CA GLN A 561 -27.87 25.46 -11.19
C GLN A 561 -26.84 24.32 -11.23
N CYS A 562 -27.01 23.24 -10.43
CA CYS A 562 -26.10 22.09 -10.45
C CYS A 562 -26.30 21.25 -11.74
N ILE A 563 -25.89 21.81 -12.87
CA ILE A 563 -26.04 21.23 -14.20
C ILE A 563 -24.70 20.63 -14.62
N ILE A 564 -24.71 19.39 -15.12
CA ILE A 564 -23.51 18.76 -15.67
C ILE A 564 -23.43 19.14 -17.15
N ALA A 565 -22.63 20.17 -17.45
CA ALA A 565 -22.41 20.68 -18.79
C ALA A 565 -20.91 20.98 -19.01
N PRO A 566 -20.04 19.95 -19.00
CA PRO A 566 -18.61 20.14 -19.19
C PRO A 566 -18.32 20.68 -20.59
N HIS A 567 -17.34 21.58 -20.68
CA HIS A 567 -16.95 22.23 -21.93
C HIS A 567 -15.42 22.24 -22.07
N VAL A 568 -14.95 22.49 -23.28
CA VAL A 568 -13.53 22.75 -23.56
C VAL A 568 -13.20 24.16 -23.07
N GLU A 569 -12.15 24.29 -22.26
CA GLU A 569 -11.77 25.52 -21.56
C GLU A 569 -10.43 26.09 -22.05
N GLY A 570 -9.79 25.43 -23.02
CA GLY A 570 -8.45 25.78 -23.51
C GLY A 570 -7.39 25.48 -22.45
N ARG A 571 -7.51 24.33 -21.77
CA ARG A 571 -6.48 23.76 -20.90
C ARG A 571 -5.32 23.18 -21.71
N ILE A 572 -5.58 22.69 -22.91
CA ILE A 572 -4.54 22.20 -23.83
C ILE A 572 -4.67 22.97 -25.14
N PHE A 573 -3.61 23.68 -25.53
CA PHE A 573 -3.63 24.51 -26.73
C PHE A 573 -2.33 24.41 -27.51
N HIS A 574 -2.38 24.78 -28.79
CA HIS A 574 -1.17 24.90 -29.60
C HIS A 574 -0.54 26.28 -29.43
N LEU A 575 0.79 26.33 -29.34
CA LEU A 575 1.53 27.58 -29.28
C LEU A 575 1.36 28.40 -30.57
N THR A 576 1.22 29.71 -30.41
CA THR A 576 1.24 30.68 -31.51
C THR A 576 2.62 30.76 -32.14
N GLN A 577 2.72 31.29 -33.37
CA GLN A 577 4.00 31.41 -34.07
C GLN A 577 5.04 32.22 -33.27
N GLU A 578 4.61 33.26 -32.55
CA GLU A 578 5.50 34.06 -31.70
C GLU A 578 6.01 33.29 -30.48
N GLU A 579 5.17 32.46 -29.86
CA GLU A 579 5.54 31.62 -28.72
C GLU A 579 6.49 30.50 -29.14
N ARG A 580 6.26 29.89 -30.30
CA ARG A 580 7.15 28.86 -30.86
C ARG A 580 8.58 29.36 -31.05
N HIS A 581 8.75 30.61 -31.48
CA HIS A 581 10.08 31.21 -31.65
C HIS A 581 10.84 31.41 -30.33
N ARG A 582 10.15 31.40 -29.18
CA ARG A 582 10.76 31.56 -27.85
C ARG A 582 10.93 30.24 -27.10
N LEU A 583 10.41 29.14 -27.63
CA LEU A 583 10.33 27.85 -26.96
C LEU A 583 11.71 27.35 -26.48
N GLU A 584 12.71 27.34 -27.35
CA GLU A 584 14.07 26.88 -27.01
C GLU A 584 14.73 27.75 -25.93
N ASP A 585 14.55 29.08 -26.02
CA ASP A 585 15.06 30.04 -25.03
C ASP A 585 14.37 29.85 -23.68
N HIS A 586 13.05 29.70 -23.69
CA HIS A 586 12.22 29.47 -22.51
C HIS A 586 12.59 28.16 -21.81
N GLN A 587 12.76 27.06 -22.56
CA GLN A 587 13.20 25.79 -21.99
C GLN A 587 14.58 25.89 -21.36
N SER A 588 15.51 26.56 -22.03
CA SER A 588 16.86 26.79 -21.51
C SER A 588 16.83 27.62 -20.21
N GLN A 589 16.02 28.68 -20.17
CA GLN A 589 15.84 29.52 -18.98
C GLN A 589 15.19 28.73 -17.82
N PHE A 590 14.18 27.92 -18.10
CA PHE A 590 13.49 27.12 -17.10
C PHE A 590 14.41 26.06 -16.49
N LEU A 591 15.21 25.39 -17.32
CA LEU A 591 16.24 24.44 -16.87
C LEU A 591 17.33 25.14 -16.06
N GLN A 592 17.75 26.35 -16.45
CA GLN A 592 18.73 27.12 -15.68
C GLN A 592 18.16 27.55 -14.33
N ALA A 593 16.92 28.07 -14.29
CA ALA A 593 16.26 28.46 -13.04
C ALA A 593 16.13 27.28 -12.07
N TYR A 594 15.83 26.08 -12.58
CA TYR A 594 15.81 24.87 -11.76
C TYR A 594 17.19 24.54 -11.16
N LYS A 595 18.26 24.64 -11.97
CA LYS A 595 19.64 24.42 -11.50
C LYS A 595 20.04 25.44 -10.44
N ASP A 596 19.76 26.72 -10.69
CA ASP A 596 20.07 27.80 -9.76
C ASP A 596 19.32 27.62 -8.43
N GLU A 597 18.03 27.24 -8.46
CA GLU A 597 17.24 26.97 -7.24
C GLU A 597 17.75 25.75 -6.47
N LEU A 598 18.22 24.70 -7.16
CA LEU A 598 18.86 23.54 -6.53
C LEU A 598 20.19 23.92 -5.89
N GLU A 599 21.03 24.69 -6.58
CA GLU A 599 22.29 25.21 -6.03
C GLU A 599 22.03 26.08 -4.79
N ILE A 600 21.03 26.95 -4.82
CA ILE A 600 20.65 27.78 -3.66
C ILE A 600 20.24 26.89 -2.48
N ARG A 601 19.39 25.88 -2.69
CA ARG A 601 18.98 24.95 -1.61
C ARG A 601 20.17 24.19 -1.03
N LEU A 602 21.13 23.79 -1.87
CA LEU A 602 22.39 23.19 -1.43
C LEU A 602 23.30 24.19 -0.69
N THR A 603 23.26 25.47 -1.04
CA THR A 603 24.01 26.52 -0.31
C THR A 603 23.34 26.95 0.99
N ASP A 604 22.02 26.91 1.09
CA ASP A 604 21.27 27.20 2.32
C ASP A 604 21.40 26.07 3.35
N THR A 605 21.48 24.81 2.91
CA THR A 605 21.89 23.70 3.79
C THR A 605 23.37 23.76 4.18
N ASN A 606 24.22 24.39 3.36
CA ASN A 606 25.64 24.61 3.68
C ASN A 606 25.90 25.89 4.51
N ASN A 607 24.95 26.82 4.62
CA ASN A 607 25.11 28.06 5.39
C ASN A 607 24.86 27.92 6.90
N THR A 608 24.60 26.69 7.38
CA THR A 608 24.68 26.34 8.81
C THR A 608 26.05 25.79 9.25
N HIS A 609 27.06 25.64 8.38
CA HIS A 609 28.44 25.42 8.82
C HIS A 609 29.48 26.13 7.95
N ILE A 610 30.43 26.76 8.64
CA ILE A 610 31.42 27.73 8.15
C ILE A 610 32.42 27.15 7.14
N HIS A 611 32.72 27.96 6.10
CA HIS A 611 33.91 28.03 5.24
C HIS A 611 34.96 26.89 5.33
N HIS A 612 35.25 26.25 4.18
CA HIS A 612 36.61 26.25 3.63
C HIS A 612 36.64 26.03 2.10
N THR A 613 37.54 26.81 1.49
CA THR A 613 37.97 26.94 0.10
C THR A 613 38.35 25.64 -0.65
N ALA A 614 37.88 25.51 -1.89
CA ALA A 614 38.71 25.09 -3.04
C ALA A 614 38.06 25.54 -4.37
N THR A 615 38.74 26.41 -5.09
CA THR A 615 38.41 26.85 -6.45
C THR A 615 39.28 26.08 -7.46
N SER A 616 38.73 25.94 -8.68
CA SER A 616 39.43 25.71 -9.96
C SER A 616 39.92 24.30 -10.29
N THR A 617 39.23 23.63 -11.21
CA THR A 617 39.66 23.52 -12.63
C THR A 617 38.62 22.74 -13.45
N TYR A 618 37.82 23.41 -14.28
CA TYR A 618 37.26 22.79 -15.51
C TYR A 618 36.95 23.89 -16.54
N HIS A 619 37.87 24.09 -17.48
CA HIS A 619 37.61 24.81 -18.71
C HIS A 619 38.43 24.19 -19.85
N ARG A 620 37.76 24.06 -21.01
CA ARG A 620 38.19 23.47 -22.30
C ARG A 620 38.26 21.93 -22.28
N THR A 621 37.65 21.22 -23.25
CA THR A 621 37.76 21.49 -24.70
C THR A 621 36.59 20.85 -25.46
N LEU A 622 35.89 21.64 -26.28
CA LEU A 622 35.14 21.16 -27.45
C LEU A 622 36.04 21.29 -28.69
N THR A 623 35.72 20.49 -29.71
CA THR A 623 36.20 20.49 -31.11
C THR A 623 37.30 19.48 -31.47
N THR A 624 36.89 18.38 -32.15
CA THR A 624 37.34 18.04 -33.52
C THR A 624 36.43 16.95 -34.13
N PRO A 625 36.30 16.87 -35.48
CA PRO A 625 35.23 16.16 -36.16
C PRO A 625 35.57 14.70 -36.53
N ILE A 626 34.51 13.89 -36.65
CA ILE A 626 34.50 12.49 -37.10
C ILE A 626 34.79 12.45 -38.62
N PRO A 627 35.66 11.55 -39.13
CA PRO A 627 35.78 11.31 -40.57
C PRO A 627 34.78 10.25 -41.05
N GLU A 628 34.09 10.55 -42.14
CA GLU A 628 33.30 9.62 -42.96
C GLU A 628 34.16 8.46 -43.48
N VAL A 629 33.64 7.24 -43.42
CA VAL A 629 34.08 6.12 -44.26
C VAL A 629 32.88 5.47 -44.94
N VAL A 630 32.94 5.50 -46.27
CA VAL A 630 32.05 4.92 -47.28
C VAL A 630 32.37 3.44 -47.48
N ILE A 631 31.36 2.55 -47.44
CA ILE A 631 31.39 1.20 -48.06
C ILE A 631 29.92 0.82 -48.41
N SER A 632 29.42 1.14 -49.62
CA SER A 632 29.38 0.33 -50.87
C SER A 632 28.27 -0.73 -50.94
N ASN A 633 27.35 -0.51 -51.88
CA ASN A 633 26.29 -1.40 -52.35
C ASN A 633 26.83 -2.71 -52.94
N THR A 634 26.18 -3.83 -52.61
CA THR A 634 26.02 -5.00 -53.51
C THR A 634 24.77 -5.79 -53.14
N THR A 635 23.79 -5.82 -54.03
CA THR A 635 22.84 -6.93 -54.21
C THR A 635 23.44 -7.95 -55.19
N PRO A 636 23.04 -9.23 -55.14
CA PRO A 636 22.12 -9.70 -56.17
C PRO A 636 21.13 -10.83 -55.76
N ASP A 637 19.91 -10.69 -56.28
CA ASP A 637 19.03 -11.68 -56.95
C ASP A 637 19.09 -13.20 -56.63
N SER A 638 17.94 -13.66 -56.10
CA SER A 638 17.00 -14.63 -56.72
C SER A 638 17.17 -16.15 -56.56
N LEU A 639 16.04 -16.76 -56.11
CA LEU A 639 15.37 -18.00 -56.54
C LEU A 639 15.25 -19.19 -55.55
N VAL A 640 13.98 -19.58 -55.43
CA VAL A 640 13.33 -20.89 -55.16
C VAL A 640 12.77 -21.16 -53.75
N GLU A 641 11.45 -21.30 -53.78
CA GLU A 641 10.44 -21.97 -52.93
C GLU A 641 10.96 -23.02 -51.92
N ASP A 642 10.47 -22.95 -50.68
CA ASP A 642 9.60 -23.98 -50.11
C ASP A 642 8.95 -23.52 -48.79
N GLU A 643 7.80 -24.10 -48.50
CA GLU A 643 6.81 -23.82 -47.46
C GLU A 643 7.38 -23.90 -46.03
N ASP A 644 7.00 -22.97 -45.14
CA ASP A 644 6.60 -23.27 -43.74
C ASP A 644 6.14 -22.00 -42.97
N GLU A 645 5.06 -22.18 -42.22
CA GLU A 645 4.50 -21.39 -41.09
C GLU A 645 4.43 -19.84 -41.17
N ILE A 646 3.19 -19.36 -41.27
CA ILE A 646 2.81 -17.97 -40.96
C ILE A 646 2.92 -17.75 -39.44
N ALA A 647 4.06 -17.25 -38.98
CA ALA A 647 4.19 -16.58 -37.69
C ALA A 647 3.82 -15.09 -37.86
N THR A 648 2.77 -14.67 -37.17
CA THR A 648 2.40 -13.25 -37.00
C THR A 648 3.44 -12.53 -36.12
N PRO A 649 3.87 -11.29 -36.44
CA PRO A 649 4.75 -10.55 -35.54
C PRO A 649 3.90 -9.92 -34.41
N SER A 650 3.88 -10.59 -33.25
CA SER A 650 3.54 -9.97 -31.97
C SER A 650 4.76 -9.19 -31.47
N SER A 651 4.80 -7.87 -31.65
CA SER A 651 5.77 -7.02 -30.94
C SER A 651 5.23 -6.67 -29.54
N SER A 652 5.14 -7.69 -28.69
CA SER A 652 5.27 -7.52 -27.26
C SER A 652 6.76 -7.58 -26.96
N PHE A 653 7.38 -6.46 -26.60
CA PHE A 653 8.70 -6.48 -25.97
C PHE A 653 8.53 -7.07 -24.57
N VAL A 654 8.48 -8.40 -24.53
CA VAL A 654 8.77 -9.18 -23.33
C VAL A 654 10.29 -9.27 -23.32
N ALA A 655 10.94 -8.81 -22.25
CA ALA A 655 12.34 -9.16 -22.01
C ALA A 655 12.40 -10.69 -21.89
N ILE A 656 12.72 -11.36 -23.00
CA ILE A 656 13.07 -12.77 -22.99
C ILE A 656 14.46 -12.80 -22.38
N TYR A 657 14.57 -13.31 -21.16
CA TYR A 657 15.86 -13.58 -20.53
C TYR A 657 16.55 -14.67 -21.34
N ASP A 658 17.55 -14.32 -22.14
CA ASP A 658 18.47 -15.30 -22.68
C ASP A 658 19.46 -15.69 -21.57
N ASP A 659 19.41 -16.94 -21.11
CA ASP A 659 20.33 -17.48 -20.10
C ASP A 659 21.79 -17.34 -20.55
N ASP A 660 22.05 -17.35 -21.87
CA ASP A 660 23.39 -17.14 -22.41
C ASP A 660 23.86 -15.68 -22.26
N GLU A 661 23.00 -14.69 -22.44
CA GLU A 661 23.33 -13.26 -22.27
C GLU A 661 23.53 -12.89 -20.79
N MET A 662 22.72 -13.45 -19.90
CA MET A 662 22.94 -13.36 -18.46
C MET A 662 24.29 -13.98 -18.07
N ARG A 663 24.61 -15.18 -18.58
CA ARG A 663 25.90 -15.82 -18.31
C ARG A 663 27.08 -15.02 -18.87
N CYS A 664 26.91 -14.37 -20.02
CA CYS A 664 27.88 -13.44 -20.60
C CYS A 664 28.09 -12.21 -19.70
N MET A 665 27.02 -11.59 -19.19
CA MET A 665 27.13 -10.46 -18.25
C MET A 665 27.93 -10.84 -17.00
N TRP A 666 27.58 -11.95 -16.33
CA TRP A 666 28.30 -12.36 -15.12
C TRP A 666 29.74 -12.75 -15.38
N THR A 667 30.03 -13.31 -16.56
CA THR A 667 31.41 -13.58 -17.00
C THR A 667 32.17 -12.27 -17.21
N ALA A 668 31.57 -11.28 -17.84
CA ALA A 668 32.17 -9.96 -18.08
C ALA A 668 32.44 -9.21 -16.76
N VAL A 669 31.50 -9.26 -15.80
CA VAL A 669 31.69 -8.70 -14.45
C VAL A 669 32.87 -9.39 -13.75
N LYS A 670 32.96 -10.72 -13.80
CA LYS A 670 34.08 -11.49 -13.19
C LYS A 670 35.44 -11.21 -13.86
N GLN A 671 35.44 -10.82 -15.14
CA GLN A 671 36.65 -10.50 -15.91
C GLN A 671 37.02 -9.01 -15.89
N ASP A 672 36.24 -8.18 -15.18
CA ASP A 672 36.39 -6.71 -15.14
C ASP A 672 36.32 -6.06 -16.55
N ASP A 673 35.49 -6.63 -17.44
CA ASP A 673 35.27 -6.12 -18.79
C ASP A 673 34.15 -5.09 -18.82
N VAL A 674 34.52 -3.83 -18.58
CA VAL A 674 33.58 -2.71 -18.57
C VAL A 674 32.90 -2.45 -19.93
N GLN A 675 33.54 -2.81 -21.04
CA GLN A 675 33.00 -2.54 -22.38
C GLN A 675 31.84 -3.48 -22.70
N GLU A 676 31.98 -4.76 -22.35
CA GLU A 676 30.91 -5.73 -22.55
C GLU A 676 29.76 -5.51 -21.58
N VAL A 677 30.04 -5.16 -20.32
CA VAL A 677 29.00 -4.75 -19.35
C VAL A 677 28.26 -3.50 -19.83
N GLN A 678 28.97 -2.51 -20.39
CA GLN A 678 28.38 -1.30 -20.98
C GLN A 678 27.49 -1.62 -22.19
N ARG A 679 27.96 -2.47 -23.10
CA ARG A 679 27.21 -2.89 -24.29
C ARG A 679 25.89 -3.56 -23.88
N LEU A 680 25.98 -4.56 -23.00
CA LEU A 680 24.82 -5.30 -22.50
C LEU A 680 23.85 -4.41 -21.69
N HIS A 681 24.36 -3.39 -20.98
CA HIS A 681 23.54 -2.42 -20.26
C HIS A 681 22.82 -1.45 -21.21
N GLN A 682 23.50 -0.93 -22.23
CA GLN A 682 22.96 0.05 -23.18
C GLN A 682 21.91 -0.55 -24.13
N GLU A 683 22.07 -1.82 -24.49
CA GLU A 683 21.15 -2.52 -25.38
C GLU A 683 19.89 -3.07 -24.65
N GLN A 684 19.75 -2.80 -23.34
CA GLN A 684 18.62 -3.20 -22.48
C GLN A 684 18.37 -4.72 -22.37
N TYR A 685 19.34 -5.56 -22.75
CA TYR A 685 19.23 -7.02 -22.65
C TYR A 685 19.24 -7.52 -21.21
N VAL A 686 19.90 -6.80 -20.28
CA VAL A 686 20.06 -7.24 -18.88
C VAL A 686 19.71 -6.11 -17.91
N ASN A 687 18.79 -6.39 -16.99
CA ASN A 687 18.52 -5.52 -15.83
C ASN A 687 19.62 -5.71 -14.77
N LEU A 688 20.51 -4.73 -14.61
CA LEU A 688 21.62 -4.78 -13.64
C LEU A 688 21.17 -4.81 -12.17
N ASN A 689 19.91 -4.47 -11.88
CA ASN A 689 19.32 -4.60 -10.54
C ASN A 689 18.78 -6.01 -10.27
N PHE A 690 18.80 -6.91 -11.26
CA PHE A 690 18.40 -8.28 -11.08
C PHE A 690 19.47 -9.07 -10.33
N MET A 691 19.03 -9.85 -9.34
CA MET A 691 19.89 -10.72 -8.54
C MET A 691 19.99 -12.08 -9.24
N TYR A 692 21.18 -12.43 -9.73
CA TYR A 692 21.43 -13.77 -10.26
C TYR A 692 22.11 -14.62 -9.20
N GLU A 693 21.64 -15.85 -9.02
CA GLU A 693 22.07 -16.72 -7.91
C GLU A 693 22.05 -15.99 -6.56
N GLN A 694 21.05 -15.12 -6.35
CA GLN A 694 20.87 -14.34 -5.11
C GLN A 694 21.94 -13.27 -4.82
N THR A 695 22.75 -12.88 -5.82
CA THR A 695 23.78 -11.83 -5.72
C THR A 695 23.64 -10.79 -6.83
N SER A 696 24.06 -9.54 -6.57
CA SER A 696 24.03 -8.46 -7.57
C SER A 696 25.34 -8.37 -8.36
N ALA A 697 25.31 -7.67 -9.50
CA ALA A 697 26.53 -7.37 -10.29
C ALA A 697 27.61 -6.69 -9.44
N LEU A 698 27.19 -5.83 -8.50
CA LEU A 698 28.10 -5.14 -7.59
C LEU A 698 28.69 -6.08 -6.51
N HIS A 699 27.93 -7.08 -6.04
CA HIS A 699 28.48 -8.11 -5.15
C HIS A 699 29.50 -8.99 -5.87
N VAL A 700 29.21 -9.41 -7.10
CA VAL A 700 30.15 -10.21 -7.90
C VAL A 700 31.41 -9.40 -8.26
N ALA A 701 31.26 -8.12 -8.56
CA ALA A 701 32.40 -7.22 -8.77
C ALA A 701 33.26 -7.08 -7.50
N ALA A 702 32.64 -6.91 -6.34
CA ALA A 702 33.34 -6.86 -5.05
C ALA A 702 34.01 -8.20 -4.70
N GLU A 703 33.36 -9.33 -5.02
CA GLU A 703 33.94 -10.65 -4.84
C GLU A 703 35.13 -10.89 -5.78
N HIS A 704 35.13 -10.36 -7.00
CA HIS A 704 36.19 -10.63 -8.00
C HIS A 704 37.23 -9.52 -8.14
N SER A 705 37.17 -8.47 -7.30
CA SER A 705 38.04 -7.29 -7.36
C SER A 705 37.95 -6.53 -8.70
N SER A 706 36.77 -6.53 -9.32
CA SER A 706 36.50 -5.90 -10.62
C SER A 706 36.24 -4.40 -10.49
N LEU A 707 37.31 -3.63 -10.27
CA LEU A 707 37.23 -2.19 -9.95
C LEU A 707 36.65 -1.33 -11.07
N ARG A 708 36.95 -1.63 -12.33
CA ARG A 708 36.46 -0.81 -13.47
C ARG A 708 34.98 -1.03 -13.69
N VAL A 709 34.53 -2.29 -13.57
CA VAL A 709 33.12 -2.63 -13.61
C VAL A 709 32.39 -2.03 -12.40
N ALA A 710 32.89 -2.19 -11.17
CA ALA A 710 32.27 -1.59 -9.99
C ALA A 710 32.14 -0.07 -10.09
N GLY A 711 33.17 0.62 -10.61
CA GLY A 711 33.13 2.06 -10.84
C GLY A 711 32.04 2.46 -11.84
N TYR A 712 31.92 1.72 -12.94
CA TYR A 712 30.83 1.90 -13.91
C TYR A 712 29.45 1.65 -13.29
N LEU A 713 29.29 0.56 -12.53
CA LEU A 713 28.03 0.20 -11.89
C LEU A 713 27.57 1.28 -10.90
N LEU A 714 28.50 1.86 -10.14
CA LEU A 714 28.20 2.90 -9.14
C LEU A 714 27.98 4.29 -9.77
N GLN A 715 28.81 4.68 -10.73
CA GLN A 715 28.81 6.06 -11.26
C GLN A 715 27.87 6.26 -12.44
N GLU A 716 27.82 5.29 -13.36
CA GLU A 716 27.06 5.39 -14.61
C GLU A 716 25.74 4.64 -14.53
N ALA A 717 25.76 3.38 -14.03
CA ALA A 717 24.53 2.59 -13.85
C ALA A 717 23.77 2.94 -12.56
N LYS A 718 24.35 3.77 -11.68
CA LYS A 718 23.77 4.29 -10.43
C LYS A 718 23.21 3.20 -9.51
N MET A 719 23.90 2.06 -9.41
CA MET A 719 23.53 0.99 -8.49
C MET A 719 23.67 1.44 -7.03
N ASP A 720 22.76 0.99 -6.18
CA ASP A 720 22.83 1.21 -4.73
C ASP A 720 24.11 0.56 -4.16
N PRO A 721 25.05 1.32 -3.56
CA PRO A 721 26.27 0.80 -2.96
C PRO A 721 26.01 -0.11 -1.74
N ASP A 722 24.85 0.03 -1.09
CA ASP A 722 24.43 -0.73 0.09
C ASP A 722 23.42 -1.84 -0.23
N ILE A 723 23.32 -2.21 -1.52
CA ILE A 723 22.51 -3.36 -1.97
C ILE A 723 22.84 -4.61 -1.17
N ARG A 724 21.82 -5.35 -0.73
CA ARG A 724 21.99 -6.53 0.14
C ARG A 724 21.83 -7.83 -0.64
N GLU A 725 22.79 -8.74 -0.54
CA GLU A 725 22.63 -10.10 -1.08
C GLU A 725 21.57 -10.90 -0.31
N ALA A 726 20.99 -11.94 -0.93
CA ALA A 726 19.79 -12.54 -0.37
C ALA A 726 20.02 -13.50 0.81
N GLN A 727 21.19 -14.13 0.90
CA GLN A 727 21.50 -15.21 1.84
C GLN A 727 21.88 -14.73 3.24
N PHE A 728 22.78 -13.74 3.37
CA PHE A 728 23.24 -13.21 4.66
C PHE A 728 23.01 -11.71 4.83
N LYS A 729 22.41 -11.05 3.82
CA LYS A 729 22.20 -9.60 3.77
C LYS A 729 23.52 -8.79 3.86
N ASN A 730 24.63 -9.36 3.37
CA ASN A 730 25.89 -8.64 3.24
C ASN A 730 25.77 -7.53 2.18
N THR A 731 26.51 -6.44 2.38
CA THR A 731 26.71 -5.40 1.36
C THR A 731 27.99 -5.69 0.55
N PRO A 732 28.16 -5.11 -0.65
CA PRO A 732 29.42 -5.19 -1.40
C PRO A 732 30.63 -4.75 -0.56
N LEU A 733 30.45 -3.76 0.32
CA LEU A 733 31.52 -3.28 1.20
C LEU A 733 31.93 -4.33 2.24
N MET A 734 30.98 -5.10 2.78
CA MET A 734 31.30 -6.22 3.66
C MET A 734 32.07 -7.31 2.92
N ILE A 735 31.70 -7.63 1.67
CA ILE A 735 32.45 -8.59 0.85
C ILE A 735 33.87 -8.10 0.61
N ALA A 736 34.06 -6.84 0.22
CA ALA A 736 35.38 -6.25 0.04
C ALA A 736 36.21 -6.27 1.33
N ALA A 737 35.59 -5.96 2.48
CA ALA A 737 36.23 -6.00 3.79
C ALA A 737 36.67 -7.41 4.20
N MET A 738 35.80 -8.41 4.05
CA MET A 738 36.11 -9.83 4.33
C MET A 738 37.27 -10.35 3.48
N LYS A 739 37.41 -9.87 2.24
CA LYS A 739 38.51 -10.24 1.34
C LYS A 739 39.78 -9.42 1.55
N GLY A 740 39.71 -8.32 2.30
CA GLY A 740 40.82 -7.38 2.47
C GLY A 740 41.14 -6.59 1.20
N ASP A 741 40.16 -6.37 0.31
CA ASP A 741 40.35 -5.60 -0.92
C ASP A 741 40.22 -4.09 -0.65
N VAL A 742 41.38 -3.44 -0.46
CA VAL A 742 41.47 -2.02 -0.10
C VAL A 742 40.93 -1.12 -1.20
N ALA A 743 41.25 -1.40 -2.45
CA ALA A 743 40.86 -0.55 -3.57
C ALA A 743 39.35 -0.61 -3.81
N MET A 744 38.74 -1.80 -3.64
CA MET A 744 37.29 -1.97 -3.77
C MET A 744 36.56 -1.31 -2.60
N ALA A 745 37.07 -1.45 -1.37
CA ALA A 745 36.50 -0.80 -0.20
C ALA A 745 36.56 0.73 -0.31
N GLU A 746 37.69 1.30 -0.76
CA GLU A 746 37.83 2.73 -1.05
C GLU A 746 36.82 3.20 -2.09
N LEU A 747 36.69 2.47 -3.21
CA LEU A 747 35.75 2.81 -4.27
C LEU A 747 34.30 2.82 -3.78
N LEU A 748 33.89 1.83 -2.99
CA LEU A 748 32.56 1.75 -2.42
C LEU A 748 32.29 2.87 -1.41
N ILE A 749 33.23 3.15 -0.51
CA ILE A 749 33.12 4.25 0.47
C ILE A 749 33.06 5.61 -0.23
N CYS A 750 33.87 5.83 -1.28
CA CYS A 750 33.83 7.06 -2.08
C CYS A 750 32.49 7.25 -2.83
N ASN A 751 31.74 6.17 -3.03
CA ASN A 751 30.39 6.20 -3.60
C ASN A 751 29.30 6.02 -2.52
N ALA A 752 29.59 6.42 -1.28
CA ALA A 752 28.66 6.48 -0.15
C ALA A 752 28.13 5.13 0.39
N ALA A 753 28.89 4.04 0.25
CA ALA A 753 28.60 2.80 0.97
C ALA A 753 28.71 2.98 2.49
N SER A 754 27.69 2.53 3.23
CA SER A 754 27.63 2.63 4.68
C SER A 754 28.56 1.64 5.37
N LEU A 755 29.44 2.17 6.23
CA LEU A 755 30.28 1.36 7.11
C LEU A 755 29.49 0.71 8.26
N ASP A 756 28.32 1.26 8.58
CA ASP A 756 27.48 0.88 9.73
C ASP A 756 26.28 0.01 9.34
N ALA A 757 26.10 -0.29 8.05
CA ALA A 757 25.13 -1.29 7.62
C ALA A 757 25.41 -2.62 8.32
N ILE A 758 24.36 -3.26 8.87
CA ILE A 758 24.44 -4.55 9.54
C ILE A 758 23.85 -5.66 8.67
N ASN A 759 24.53 -6.81 8.61
CA ASN A 759 24.05 -8.02 7.95
C ASN A 759 23.09 -8.83 8.87
N GLN A 760 22.60 -9.99 8.41
CA GLN A 760 21.69 -10.84 9.18
C GLN A 760 22.32 -11.41 10.46
N GLU A 761 23.65 -11.47 10.54
CA GLU A 761 24.40 -11.89 11.73
C GLU A 761 24.67 -10.72 12.71
N GLY A 762 24.19 -9.51 12.39
CA GLY A 762 24.41 -8.31 13.19
C GLY A 762 25.80 -7.69 13.02
N LYS A 763 26.58 -8.12 12.02
CA LYS A 763 27.94 -7.62 11.76
C LYS A 763 27.96 -6.50 10.74
N CYS A 764 28.84 -5.52 10.94
CA CYS A 764 29.05 -4.42 9.99
C CYS A 764 30.42 -4.48 9.30
N ALA A 765 30.60 -3.69 8.24
CA ALA A 765 31.88 -3.63 7.51
C ALA A 765 33.04 -3.21 8.44
N LYS A 766 32.81 -2.35 9.44
CA LYS A 766 33.85 -1.94 10.40
C LYS A 766 34.44 -3.10 11.19
N GLU A 767 33.61 -4.09 11.54
CA GLU A 767 34.04 -5.26 12.30
C GLU A 767 34.96 -6.15 11.45
N PHE A 768 34.57 -6.44 10.20
CA PHE A 768 35.40 -7.20 9.27
C PHE A 768 36.72 -6.48 8.95
N LEU A 769 36.69 -5.16 8.80
CA LEU A 769 37.89 -4.35 8.58
C LEU A 769 38.84 -4.36 9.78
N SER A 770 38.32 -4.47 11.01
CA SER A 770 39.13 -4.52 12.24
C SER A 770 39.89 -5.85 12.42
N GLU A 771 39.41 -6.93 11.79
CA GLU A 771 40.03 -8.25 11.82
C GLU A 771 41.18 -8.41 10.79
N VAL A 772 41.26 -7.50 9.80
CA VAL A 772 42.26 -7.56 8.73
C VAL A 772 43.53 -6.80 9.12
N SER A 773 44.68 -7.47 9.15
CA SER A 773 46.00 -6.92 9.56
C SER A 773 46.60 -5.81 8.66
N SER A 774 45.84 -5.26 7.72
CA SER A 774 46.31 -4.24 6.77
C SER A 774 46.26 -2.85 7.38
N SER A 775 47.42 -2.22 7.52
CA SER A 775 47.54 -0.83 7.99
C SER A 775 46.83 0.20 7.09
N GLN A 776 46.49 -0.18 5.85
CA GLN A 776 45.76 0.68 4.89
C GLN A 776 44.23 0.57 5.05
N LEU A 777 43.70 -0.57 5.49
CA LEU A 777 42.26 -0.73 5.78
C LEU A 777 41.87 -0.03 7.09
N ALA A 778 42.79 0.00 8.07
CA ALA A 778 42.57 0.72 9.33
C ALA A 778 42.40 2.24 9.15
N SER A 779 42.99 2.86 8.12
CA SER A 779 42.77 4.29 7.84
C SER A 779 41.36 4.61 7.33
N LEU A 780 40.65 3.63 6.75
CA LEU A 780 39.27 3.81 6.29
C LEU A 780 38.27 3.92 7.45
N LEU A 781 38.60 3.36 8.62
CA LEU A 781 37.81 3.50 9.86
C LEU A 781 37.95 4.88 10.51
N THR A 782 38.95 5.68 10.10
CA THR A 782 39.23 7.02 10.65
C THR A 782 38.78 8.16 9.73
N ALA A 783 38.23 7.84 8.56
CA ALA A 783 37.57 8.84 7.72
C ALA A 783 36.27 9.28 8.42
N PRO A 784 35.99 10.59 8.57
CA PRO A 784 34.86 11.07 9.34
C PRO A 784 33.55 10.73 8.61
N GLY A 785 32.93 9.62 9.01
CA GLY A 785 31.54 9.27 8.76
C GLY A 785 30.74 9.49 10.04
N ASP A 786 29.72 10.34 9.94
CA ASP A 786 28.64 10.64 10.87
C ASP A 786 28.94 11.54 12.10
N ALA A 787 28.30 12.72 12.09
CA ALA A 787 28.05 13.53 13.26
C ALA A 787 26.58 13.33 13.69
N SER A 788 26.37 12.43 14.65
CA SER A 788 25.23 12.46 15.57
C SER A 788 25.69 13.04 16.91
N GLU A 789 25.05 14.13 17.33
CA GLU A 789 25.18 14.70 18.68
C GLU A 789 24.34 13.86 19.64
N ASP A 790 24.97 13.19 20.62
CA ASP A 790 24.67 13.36 22.05
C ASP A 790 25.57 12.47 22.92
N THR A 791 26.39 13.09 23.78
CA THR A 791 26.25 13.03 25.25
C THR A 791 27.51 13.50 25.97
N ALA A 792 27.23 14.08 27.14
CA ALA A 792 28.10 14.87 27.98
C ALA A 792 29.14 14.07 28.80
N ALA A 793 30.11 14.88 29.27
CA ALA A 793 30.86 14.76 30.52
C ALA A 793 32.20 13.99 30.51
N SER A 794 33.31 14.75 30.53
CA SER A 794 34.21 14.83 31.70
C SER A 794 35.49 15.64 31.41
N LYS A 795 35.55 16.86 31.98
CA LYS A 795 36.68 17.47 32.72
C LYS A 795 38.12 17.01 32.41
N ASN A 796 38.94 17.91 31.85
CA ASN A 796 39.96 18.71 32.57
C ASN A 796 41.18 19.07 31.69
N GLY A 797 41.43 20.38 31.55
CA GLY A 797 42.74 21.02 31.40
C GLY A 797 43.44 20.87 30.05
N ALA A 798 44.20 21.83 29.53
CA ALA A 798 44.61 23.15 29.98
C ALA A 798 45.47 23.71 28.82
N VAL A 799 45.37 25.01 28.51
CA VAL A 799 46.47 25.87 28.01
C VAL A 799 47.04 25.46 26.63
N LEU A 800 46.78 26.17 25.52
CA LEU A 800 47.08 27.58 25.22
C LEU A 800 46.39 27.97 23.90
#